data_AF-A0A660UFU2-F1
#
_entry.id   AF-A0A660UFU2-F1
#
_cell.length_a   1.000
_cell.length_b   1.000
_cell.length_c   1.000
_cell.angle_alpha   90.00
_cell.angle_beta   90.00
_cell.angle_gamma   90.00
#
_symmetry.space_group_name_H-M   'P 1'
#
loop_
_entity.id
_entity.type
_entity.pdbx_description
1 polymer ?
#
loop_
_entity_poly.entity_id
_entity_poly.type
_entity_poly.pdbx_seq_one_letter_code
_entity_poly.pdbx_strand_id
1 'polypeptide(L)'
;EIMNEPYNFGYGGTFGGHRQGGTLVGGPAAWLQEYVNRANNAISKVKTYNPNIKMITSDDIWTANYWVIQAGLDSRLDGFVIHPYHKPFPGWGNSYGYLGYWDMVNDDMSRRSNIQRSRYEYENNFGHDVPPYSTEVGYSLGGDGAHDVQPEEVIAAYLPREYVIEFAAGVEVLTWFVLREPGGNGGAFSLIDTTTSAKRLAYYSLKEMVEQLGDYYMTEQVTGGADTTTGTQMYLFRNDLNQYKAVIWDILNDSKDIYETKSVTVDLADLNITNPDSVKLYDIYGTELTKTFDGNGDLLLDIGISPIYIDGSVIPAMRVRHWKLDETGSDANAVDATGNQDGTLVGFDTSPDWTVGKTGGGLRFDGTTNYVIAGSNTLGDDFTITAWIKRDNASSDRVIFSQYDGSTTGSFMFYVANGKLTAYQDSGSYFYEVGTTTLNVDQWYHVAFVKAGTSGVTYLDGNFEFSNTDGVGVDNAMIAMANIANVIGATATGGAKFDGVMDDVRIYKGALSEAEIGEIIAEIPIRHWKLDETGTDITAIDVRDNQNGTLNNFNFDADSGWTTGQIDGGLRFDGSDDYVAAGSNTLGDDFTITAWIKRDTASSDRMIFSQYDGTTTGAFIFYVANGGKLAAHQDGGLYELGATTLNVDQWYHVAFVKNGTSAAGYIDGNFEFSNAGGDAMIAMANLANIIGAHGTGGRFDGVIDDVRIYGGALSNKALSGVATNPVPYDEDSYASGDVLLSWTPSLFAGSHDVYFGTDFNDVNDANTTSVLISDTDGSGKVDMVDLQLIAAQWLTNPGLADPSADLDDSERVDFVDFATTAGQWQQNSIYRGNQTQNYYSPDGTLEPGTYYWRIDEVVDPQIWMGSVWQFTVPAP
;
A
#
# COMPACT_ATOMS: atom_id res chain seq x y z
N GLU A 1 38.63 -2.74 -6.28
CA GLU A 1 38.67 -3.88 -7.21
C GLU A 1 40.06 -4.49 -7.29
N ILE A 2 40.17 -5.81 -7.39
CA ILE A 2 41.43 -6.55 -7.56
C ILE A 2 41.54 -7.01 -9.02
N MET A 3 42.18 -6.17 -9.84
CA MET A 3 42.47 -6.38 -11.26
C MET A 3 41.22 -6.60 -12.14
N ASN A 4 40.83 -5.51 -12.80
CA ASN A 4 39.86 -5.46 -13.89
C ASN A 4 40.24 -6.40 -15.05
N GLU A 5 39.22 -7.03 -15.65
CA GLU A 5 39.24 -7.97 -16.79
C GLU A 5 40.54 -8.79 -16.90
N PRO A 6 40.83 -9.70 -15.96
CA PRO A 6 42.14 -10.32 -15.85
C PRO A 6 42.54 -11.12 -17.11
N TYR A 7 41.58 -11.72 -17.81
CA TYR A 7 41.85 -12.49 -19.03
C TYR A 7 42.26 -11.55 -20.18
N ASN A 8 41.55 -10.44 -20.41
CA ASN A 8 41.90 -9.41 -21.39
C ASN A 8 43.23 -8.72 -21.05
N PHE A 9 43.45 -8.38 -19.77
CA PHE A 9 44.71 -7.79 -19.28
C PHE A 9 45.84 -8.81 -19.05
N GLY A 10 45.93 -9.78 -19.96
CA GLY A 10 47.13 -10.59 -20.20
C GLY A 10 47.14 -11.98 -19.56
N TYR A 11 46.22 -12.33 -18.66
CA TYR A 11 46.20 -13.70 -18.10
C TYR A 11 45.78 -14.71 -19.17
N GLY A 12 44.83 -14.37 -20.06
CA GLY A 12 44.40 -15.24 -21.16
C GLY A 12 45.56 -15.61 -22.08
N GLY A 13 46.35 -14.61 -22.50
CA GLY A 13 47.54 -14.82 -23.34
C GLY A 13 48.72 -15.48 -22.62
N THR A 14 48.82 -15.39 -21.30
CA THR A 14 49.95 -15.92 -20.51
C THR A 14 49.72 -17.37 -20.04
N PHE A 15 48.53 -17.67 -19.56
CA PHE A 15 48.20 -18.95 -18.91
C PHE A 15 47.26 -19.83 -19.75
N GLY A 16 46.48 -19.25 -20.66
CA GLY A 16 45.57 -19.96 -21.56
C GLY A 16 44.26 -20.44 -20.91
N GLY A 17 43.36 -20.91 -21.78
CA GLY A 17 41.98 -21.26 -21.46
C GLY A 17 40.98 -20.38 -22.21
N HIS A 18 39.68 -20.57 -22.00
CA HIS A 18 38.64 -19.76 -22.63
C HIS A 18 38.30 -18.52 -21.77
N ARG A 19 37.83 -17.43 -22.40
CA ARG A 19 37.42 -16.17 -21.71
C ARG A 19 36.37 -16.42 -20.62
N GLN A 20 35.51 -17.42 -20.82
CA GLN A 20 34.44 -17.84 -19.90
C GLN A 20 34.93 -18.55 -18.63
N GLY A 21 36.23 -18.68 -18.41
CA GLY A 21 36.77 -19.41 -17.26
C GLY A 21 36.83 -20.94 -17.40
N GLY A 22 36.37 -21.52 -18.52
CA GLY A 22 36.42 -22.96 -18.79
C GLY A 22 37.50 -23.42 -19.79
N THR A 23 37.60 -24.73 -20.02
CA THR A 23 38.40 -25.34 -21.10
C THR A 23 37.53 -26.05 -22.16
N LEU A 24 38.10 -26.29 -23.35
CA LEU A 24 37.44 -27.03 -24.45
C LEU A 24 37.06 -28.49 -24.11
N VAL A 25 37.50 -29.03 -22.98
CA VAL A 25 37.25 -30.41 -22.53
C VAL A 25 36.55 -30.47 -21.16
N GLY A 26 36.05 -29.34 -20.66
CA GLY A 26 35.45 -29.20 -19.33
C GLY A 26 36.45 -28.84 -18.23
N GLY A 27 35.93 -28.30 -17.13
CA GLY A 27 36.72 -27.81 -15.99
C GLY A 27 37.34 -26.41 -16.17
N PRO A 28 37.88 -25.83 -15.08
CA PRO A 28 38.33 -24.44 -15.05
C PRO A 28 39.60 -24.19 -15.85
N ALA A 29 39.71 -22.97 -16.38
CA ALA A 29 40.85 -22.47 -17.13
C ALA A 29 42.07 -22.22 -16.24
N ALA A 30 43.27 -22.44 -16.79
CA ALA A 30 44.53 -22.22 -16.08
C ALA A 30 44.73 -20.75 -15.67
N TRP A 31 44.25 -19.81 -16.48
CA TRP A 31 44.27 -18.38 -16.15
C TRP A 31 43.47 -18.06 -14.88
N LEU A 32 42.35 -18.75 -14.68
CA LEU A 32 41.39 -18.47 -13.60
C LEU A 32 41.92 -18.96 -12.25
N GLN A 33 42.48 -20.17 -12.20
CA GLN A 33 43.09 -20.68 -10.97
C GLN A 33 44.25 -19.79 -10.48
N GLU A 34 45.06 -19.28 -11.42
CA GLU A 34 46.17 -18.37 -11.08
C GLU A 34 45.69 -16.98 -10.66
N TYR A 35 44.57 -16.49 -11.22
CA TYR A 35 43.89 -15.29 -10.75
C TYR A 35 43.41 -15.45 -9.30
N VAL A 36 42.66 -16.52 -8.99
CA VAL A 36 42.13 -16.79 -7.63
C VAL A 36 43.25 -16.93 -6.60
N ASN A 37 44.34 -17.63 -6.93
CA ASN A 37 45.53 -17.74 -6.06
C ASN A 37 46.10 -16.35 -5.68
N ARG A 38 46.08 -15.40 -6.62
CA ARG A 38 46.61 -14.05 -6.44
C ARG A 38 45.62 -13.12 -5.75
N ALA A 39 44.33 -13.22 -6.07
CA ALA A 39 43.25 -12.53 -5.38
C ALA A 39 43.26 -12.89 -3.89
N ASN A 40 43.28 -14.18 -3.54
CA ASN A 40 43.36 -14.65 -2.16
C ASN A 40 44.63 -14.15 -1.44
N ASN A 41 45.76 -14.08 -2.14
CA ASN A 41 46.99 -13.51 -1.56
C ASN A 41 46.87 -12.00 -1.28
N ALA A 42 46.18 -11.26 -2.15
CA ALA A 42 45.91 -9.84 -1.97
C ALA A 42 44.91 -9.59 -0.83
N ILE A 43 43.76 -10.28 -0.85
CA ILE A 43 42.71 -10.23 0.20
C ILE A 43 43.34 -10.49 1.56
N SER A 44 44.07 -11.60 1.69
CA SER A 44 44.69 -11.97 2.96
C SER A 44 45.69 -10.94 3.49
N LYS A 45 46.49 -10.31 2.62
CA LYS A 45 47.45 -9.27 3.03
C LYS A 45 46.77 -7.97 3.43
N VAL A 46 45.81 -7.49 2.63
CA VAL A 46 45.12 -6.22 2.86
C VAL A 46 44.22 -6.32 4.08
N LYS A 47 43.41 -7.37 4.21
CA LYS A 47 42.54 -7.60 5.37
C LYS A 47 43.31 -7.81 6.68
N THR A 48 44.53 -8.37 6.63
CA THR A 48 45.42 -8.45 7.80
C THR A 48 46.00 -7.09 8.18
N TYR A 49 46.23 -6.19 7.22
CA TYR A 49 46.74 -4.84 7.48
C TYR A 49 45.64 -3.90 8.00
N ASN A 50 44.46 -3.93 7.37
CA ASN A 50 43.27 -3.21 7.79
C ASN A 50 42.01 -3.96 7.33
N PRO A 51 41.20 -4.53 8.23
CA PRO A 51 40.01 -5.28 7.86
C PRO A 51 38.93 -4.41 7.20
N ASN A 52 38.93 -3.10 7.45
CA ASN A 52 37.90 -2.16 7.00
C ASN A 52 38.08 -1.68 5.55
N ILE A 53 39.12 -2.12 4.84
CA ILE A 53 39.28 -1.81 3.42
C ILE A 53 38.35 -2.74 2.62
N LYS A 54 37.30 -2.19 1.99
CA LYS A 54 36.46 -2.94 1.03
C LYS A 54 37.33 -3.49 -0.11
N MET A 55 37.20 -4.77 -0.39
CA MET A 55 37.86 -5.52 -1.45
C MET A 55 36.84 -6.26 -2.28
N ILE A 56 36.89 -6.02 -3.58
CA ILE A 56 35.97 -6.59 -4.58
C ILE A 56 36.79 -7.18 -5.74
N THR A 57 36.35 -8.29 -6.35
CA THR A 57 37.13 -9.05 -7.36
C THR A 57 36.19 -9.73 -8.37
N SER A 58 36.71 -10.26 -9.49
CA SER A 58 36.06 -10.49 -10.82
C SER A 58 35.92 -9.17 -11.63
N ASP A 59 35.42 -9.12 -12.88
CA ASP A 59 34.98 -10.16 -13.87
C ASP A 59 35.71 -9.96 -15.22
N ASP A 60 35.45 -10.81 -16.22
CA ASP A 60 35.67 -10.56 -17.66
C ASP A 60 34.42 -10.92 -18.50
N ILE A 61 33.61 -11.92 -18.11
CA ILE A 61 32.24 -12.21 -18.59
C ILE A 61 31.53 -13.16 -17.63
N TRP A 62 30.23 -12.95 -17.37
CA TRP A 62 29.50 -13.49 -16.20
C TRP A 62 29.67 -14.99 -15.92
N THR A 63 29.79 -15.82 -16.96
CA THR A 63 30.11 -17.26 -16.83
C THR A 63 31.40 -17.56 -16.04
N ALA A 64 32.38 -16.66 -16.06
CA ALA A 64 33.65 -16.78 -15.36
C ALA A 64 33.50 -16.59 -13.85
N ASN A 65 32.52 -15.78 -13.39
CA ASN A 65 32.25 -15.55 -11.97
C ASN A 65 31.91 -16.85 -11.24
N TYR A 66 31.06 -17.70 -11.82
CA TYR A 66 30.74 -19.01 -11.27
C TYR A 66 31.99 -19.89 -11.09
N TRP A 67 32.90 -19.90 -12.07
CA TRP A 67 34.17 -20.62 -11.95
C TRP A 67 35.12 -20.01 -10.91
N VAL A 68 35.16 -18.67 -10.78
CA VAL A 68 35.94 -17.95 -9.74
C VAL A 68 35.44 -18.29 -8.34
N ILE A 69 34.11 -18.30 -8.14
CA ILE A 69 33.44 -18.70 -6.89
C ILE A 69 33.81 -20.15 -6.54
N GLN A 70 33.61 -21.10 -7.47
CA GLN A 70 33.92 -22.52 -7.24
C GLN A 70 35.41 -22.81 -7.01
N ALA A 71 36.31 -21.97 -7.54
CA ALA A 71 37.75 -22.11 -7.33
C ALA A 71 38.22 -21.69 -5.92
N GLY A 72 37.32 -21.17 -5.07
CA GLY A 72 37.57 -20.94 -3.64
C GLY A 72 38.27 -19.62 -3.35
N LEU A 73 37.55 -18.51 -3.48
CA LEU A 73 37.97 -17.19 -3.00
C LEU A 73 38.14 -17.14 -1.46
N ASP A 74 38.94 -16.20 -0.98
CA ASP A 74 39.13 -15.93 0.45
C ASP A 74 37.85 -15.32 1.03
N SER A 75 37.27 -15.97 2.05
CA SER A 75 35.97 -15.62 2.67
C SER A 75 35.96 -14.29 3.46
N ARG A 76 36.92 -13.40 3.20
CA ARG A 76 37.00 -12.02 3.72
C ARG A 76 36.86 -10.98 2.61
N LEU A 77 36.53 -11.41 1.39
CA LEU A 77 36.12 -10.55 0.29
C LEU A 77 34.80 -9.83 0.66
N ASP A 78 34.67 -8.56 0.31
CA ASP A 78 33.48 -7.74 0.64
C ASP A 78 32.49 -7.63 -0.52
N GLY A 79 32.84 -8.16 -1.70
CA GLY A 79 31.99 -8.10 -2.89
C GLY A 79 32.55 -8.85 -4.10
N PHE A 80 31.66 -9.35 -4.96
CA PHE A 80 32.05 -9.84 -6.29
C PHE A 80 31.64 -8.82 -7.36
N VAL A 81 32.44 -8.67 -8.40
CA VAL A 81 32.25 -7.66 -9.44
C VAL A 81 31.56 -8.23 -10.67
N ILE A 82 30.74 -7.41 -11.32
CA ILE A 82 30.07 -7.66 -12.60
C ILE A 82 30.30 -6.47 -13.54
N HIS A 83 30.60 -6.75 -14.81
CA HIS A 83 30.63 -5.74 -15.86
C HIS A 83 29.42 -5.97 -16.80
N PRO A 84 28.43 -5.06 -16.81
CA PRO A 84 27.20 -5.26 -17.58
C PRO A 84 27.34 -4.75 -19.01
N TYR A 85 28.23 -5.42 -19.71
CA TYR A 85 28.40 -5.27 -21.14
C TYR A 85 27.15 -5.74 -21.90
N HIS A 86 26.54 -4.85 -22.68
CA HIS A 86 25.37 -5.16 -23.49
C HIS A 86 25.72 -5.55 -24.94
N LYS A 87 24.88 -6.41 -25.53
CA LYS A 87 24.90 -6.81 -26.96
C LYS A 87 23.50 -7.25 -27.42
N PRO A 88 22.86 -6.57 -28.39
CA PRO A 88 22.89 -5.12 -28.61
C PRO A 88 21.92 -4.36 -27.68
N PHE A 89 21.27 -5.08 -26.74
CA PHE A 89 20.30 -4.57 -25.76
C PHE A 89 20.74 -4.88 -24.32
N PRO A 90 20.26 -4.13 -23.31
CA PRO A 90 20.39 -4.49 -21.89
C PRO A 90 19.49 -5.66 -21.49
N GLY A 91 19.60 -6.10 -20.23
CA GLY A 91 18.75 -7.14 -19.65
C GLY A 91 19.03 -8.59 -20.09
N TRP A 92 19.43 -8.80 -21.35
CA TRP A 92 19.65 -10.14 -21.93
C TRP A 92 21.04 -10.73 -21.64
N GLY A 93 21.07 -11.94 -21.11
CA GLY A 93 22.28 -12.74 -20.96
C GLY A 93 22.84 -13.24 -22.29
N ASN A 94 24.12 -12.97 -22.55
CA ASN A 94 24.82 -13.51 -23.71
C ASN A 94 25.00 -15.03 -23.59
N SER A 95 24.19 -15.81 -24.30
CA SER A 95 24.33 -17.27 -24.43
C SER A 95 25.52 -17.66 -25.32
N TYR A 96 26.73 -17.50 -24.78
CA TYR A 96 27.99 -17.77 -25.49
C TYR A 96 28.31 -19.28 -25.68
N GLY A 97 27.37 -20.06 -26.23
CA GLY A 97 27.64 -21.21 -27.11
C GLY A 97 28.56 -22.37 -26.67
N TYR A 98 28.89 -22.53 -25.38
CA TYR A 98 29.63 -23.71 -24.89
C TYR A 98 28.70 -24.72 -24.21
N LEU A 99 28.56 -25.87 -24.86
CA LEU A 99 27.50 -26.85 -24.63
C LEU A 99 27.64 -27.61 -23.30
N GLY A 100 26.53 -27.68 -22.55
CA GLY A 100 26.13 -28.91 -21.85
C GLY A 100 26.41 -29.05 -20.36
N TYR A 101 26.69 -27.96 -19.61
CA TYR A 101 26.86 -28.03 -18.15
C TYR A 101 26.13 -26.97 -17.34
N TRP A 102 25.47 -26.00 -17.98
CA TRP A 102 24.97 -24.81 -17.31
C TRP A 102 23.63 -24.32 -17.88
N ASP A 103 22.57 -25.11 -17.66
CA ASP A 103 21.17 -24.64 -17.74
C ASP A 103 20.86 -23.80 -16.47
N MET A 104 21.69 -22.80 -16.17
CA MET A 104 21.72 -22.06 -14.89
C MET A 104 21.19 -20.63 -14.95
N VAL A 105 20.80 -20.17 -16.14
CA VAL A 105 19.99 -18.97 -16.26
C VAL A 105 18.54 -19.43 -16.33
N ASN A 106 17.63 -18.75 -15.63
CA ASN A 106 16.20 -18.96 -15.83
C ASN A 106 15.83 -18.73 -17.31
N ASP A 107 14.70 -19.27 -17.76
CA ASP A 107 14.26 -19.15 -19.17
C ASP A 107 14.09 -17.69 -19.64
N ASP A 108 13.97 -16.74 -18.70
CA ASP A 108 13.96 -15.28 -18.92
C ASP A 108 15.29 -14.71 -19.47
N MET A 109 16.39 -15.46 -19.35
CA MET A 109 17.77 -15.01 -19.57
C MET A 109 18.15 -13.68 -18.87
N SER A 110 17.42 -13.27 -17.83
CA SER A 110 17.45 -11.90 -17.33
C SER A 110 18.68 -11.60 -16.48
N ARG A 111 19.06 -10.32 -16.47
CA ARG A 111 20.17 -9.83 -15.66
C ARG A 111 19.89 -10.00 -14.14
N ARG A 112 18.66 -9.78 -13.70
CA ARG A 112 18.20 -9.98 -12.31
C ARG A 112 18.40 -11.42 -11.85
N SER A 113 17.91 -12.39 -12.65
CA SER A 113 18.07 -13.83 -12.40
C SER A 113 19.55 -14.25 -12.27
N ASN A 114 20.44 -13.71 -13.12
CA ASN A 114 21.88 -13.99 -13.06
C ASN A 114 22.55 -13.47 -11.78
N ILE A 115 22.18 -12.27 -11.32
CA ILE A 115 22.73 -11.65 -10.10
C ILE A 115 22.31 -12.46 -8.87
N GLN A 116 21.02 -12.79 -8.76
CA GLN A 116 20.47 -13.61 -7.68
C GLN A 116 21.15 -14.99 -7.63
N ARG A 117 21.33 -15.66 -8.77
CA ARG A 117 22.02 -16.96 -8.83
C ARG A 117 23.50 -16.87 -8.43
N SER A 118 24.20 -15.82 -8.86
CA SER A 118 25.61 -15.61 -8.49
C SER A 118 25.79 -15.41 -6.98
N ARG A 119 24.87 -14.66 -6.35
CA ARG A 119 24.81 -14.46 -4.89
C ARG A 119 24.54 -15.78 -4.15
N TYR A 120 23.54 -16.54 -4.57
CA TYR A 120 23.23 -17.87 -4.02
C TYR A 120 24.43 -18.83 -4.08
N GLU A 121 25.13 -18.90 -5.22
CA GLU A 121 26.33 -19.73 -5.36
C GLU A 121 27.46 -19.25 -4.43
N TYR A 122 27.59 -17.94 -4.20
CA TYR A 122 28.56 -17.40 -3.25
C TYR A 122 28.22 -17.79 -1.81
N GLU A 123 26.98 -17.52 -1.37
CA GLU A 123 26.47 -17.84 -0.03
C GLU A 123 26.63 -19.31 0.31
N ASN A 124 26.25 -20.21 -0.61
CA ASN A 124 26.34 -21.65 -0.44
C ASN A 124 27.80 -22.15 -0.34
N ASN A 125 28.76 -21.50 -1.01
CA ASN A 125 30.17 -21.88 -0.96
C ASN A 125 30.92 -21.30 0.26
N PHE A 126 30.52 -20.12 0.77
CA PHE A 126 31.29 -19.39 1.78
C PHE A 126 30.54 -19.10 3.10
N GLY A 127 29.26 -19.46 3.21
CA GLY A 127 28.48 -19.41 4.45
C GLY A 127 28.15 -18.00 4.95
N HIS A 128 28.20 -16.99 4.07
CA HIS A 128 27.80 -15.61 4.33
C HIS A 128 27.44 -14.90 3.02
N ASP A 129 26.58 -13.89 3.11
CA ASP A 129 26.24 -13.00 2.00
C ASP A 129 27.43 -12.11 1.62
N VAL A 130 27.59 -11.89 0.32
CA VAL A 130 28.60 -11.00 -0.28
C VAL A 130 27.96 -10.26 -1.44
N PRO A 131 27.81 -8.92 -1.36
CA PRO A 131 27.04 -8.18 -2.34
C PRO A 131 27.71 -8.11 -3.73
N PRO A 132 26.90 -8.10 -4.80
CA PRO A 132 27.36 -7.80 -6.15
C PRO A 132 27.76 -6.32 -6.29
N TYR A 133 28.83 -6.06 -7.03
CA TYR A 133 29.31 -4.72 -7.37
C TYR A 133 29.39 -4.53 -8.88
N SER A 134 28.80 -3.46 -9.38
CA SER A 134 28.82 -3.15 -10.81
C SER A 134 29.72 -1.95 -11.07
N THR A 135 30.81 -2.15 -11.80
CA THR A 135 31.92 -1.17 -11.90
C THR A 135 32.11 -0.57 -13.30
N GLU A 136 31.47 -1.09 -14.34
CA GLU A 136 31.63 -0.64 -15.74
C GLU A 136 30.28 -0.55 -16.48
N VAL A 137 29.31 0.18 -15.91
CA VAL A 137 27.95 0.25 -16.46
C VAL A 137 27.88 1.00 -17.80
N GLY A 138 27.21 0.39 -18.77
CA GLY A 138 26.78 1.04 -20.02
C GLY A 138 27.77 0.96 -21.20
N TYR A 139 28.92 0.29 -21.03
CA TYR A 139 29.82 -0.01 -22.15
C TYR A 139 29.20 -1.05 -23.11
N SER A 140 29.24 -0.76 -24.42
CA SER A 140 28.86 -1.71 -25.47
C SER A 140 30.04 -2.60 -25.84
N LEU A 141 29.87 -3.92 -25.82
CA LEU A 141 30.83 -4.81 -26.47
C LEU A 141 30.57 -4.78 -27.98
N GLY A 142 31.39 -4.04 -28.73
CA GLY A 142 31.25 -3.91 -30.17
C GLY A 142 31.19 -5.26 -30.92
N GLY A 143 30.50 -5.27 -32.06
CA GLY A 143 30.59 -6.30 -33.09
C GLY A 143 31.08 -5.69 -34.40
N ASP A 144 31.55 -6.54 -35.32
CA ASP A 144 32.12 -6.10 -36.61
C ASP A 144 31.05 -5.66 -37.64
N GLY A 145 29.84 -5.32 -37.18
CA GLY A 145 28.72 -4.87 -38.01
C GLY A 145 28.60 -3.35 -38.06
N ALA A 146 28.00 -2.82 -39.14
CA ALA A 146 27.70 -1.39 -39.29
C ALA A 146 26.55 -0.88 -38.36
N HIS A 147 26.28 -1.58 -37.25
CA HIS A 147 25.10 -1.44 -36.41
C HIS A 147 25.38 -1.46 -34.89
N ASP A 148 26.65 -1.47 -34.47
CA ASP A 148 27.08 -1.64 -33.06
C ASP A 148 27.61 -0.35 -32.37
N VAL A 149 27.24 0.84 -32.87
CA VAL A 149 27.42 2.11 -32.15
C VAL A 149 26.03 2.69 -31.88
N GLN A 150 25.56 2.59 -30.64
CA GLN A 150 24.29 3.19 -30.23
C GLN A 150 24.41 4.73 -30.18
N PRO A 151 23.37 5.48 -30.57
CA PRO A 151 23.30 6.93 -30.37
C PRO A 151 23.44 7.31 -28.89
N GLU A 152 23.86 8.54 -28.62
CA GLU A 152 24.09 8.98 -27.23
C GLU A 152 22.77 9.20 -26.47
N GLU A 153 21.74 9.62 -27.19
CA GLU A 153 20.35 9.76 -26.73
C GLU A 153 19.80 8.41 -26.23
N VAL A 154 20.11 7.35 -26.98
CA VAL A 154 19.75 5.97 -26.68
C VAL A 154 20.46 5.53 -25.39
N ILE A 155 21.78 5.73 -25.30
CA ILE A 155 22.56 5.44 -24.07
C ILE A 155 22.02 6.25 -22.87
N ALA A 156 21.65 7.52 -23.07
CA ALA A 156 21.11 8.38 -22.02
C ALA A 156 19.76 7.88 -21.46
N ALA A 157 18.91 7.31 -22.31
CA ALA A 157 17.66 6.67 -21.88
C ALA A 157 17.89 5.30 -21.19
N TYR A 158 18.89 4.53 -21.61
CA TYR A 158 19.20 3.22 -21.01
C TYR A 158 19.90 3.32 -19.66
N LEU A 159 20.84 4.26 -19.49
CA LEU A 159 21.72 4.26 -18.32
C LEU A 159 20.96 4.35 -16.99
N PRO A 160 19.95 5.23 -16.78
CA PRO A 160 19.21 5.27 -15.51
C PRO A 160 18.43 3.98 -15.20
N ARG A 161 17.84 3.32 -16.21
CA ARG A 161 17.06 2.09 -16.03
C ARG A 161 17.91 0.94 -15.52
N GLU A 162 19.13 0.78 -16.06
CA GLU A 162 20.04 -0.25 -15.57
C GLU A 162 20.37 -0.06 -14.08
N TYR A 163 20.47 1.18 -13.59
CA TYR A 163 20.72 1.43 -12.16
C TYR A 163 19.51 1.04 -11.31
N VAL A 164 18.29 1.38 -11.74
CA VAL A 164 17.05 0.96 -11.04
C VAL A 164 16.95 -0.57 -10.98
N ILE A 165 17.17 -1.27 -12.11
CA ILE A 165 17.16 -2.74 -12.17
C ILE A 165 18.30 -3.36 -11.34
N GLU A 166 19.48 -2.75 -11.32
CA GLU A 166 20.61 -3.16 -10.48
C GLU A 166 20.32 -3.00 -8.99
N PHE A 167 19.71 -1.89 -8.56
CA PHE A 167 19.24 -1.70 -7.19
C PHE A 167 18.16 -2.73 -6.83
N ALA A 168 17.22 -3.03 -7.73
CA ALA A 168 16.21 -4.07 -7.54
C ALA A 168 16.80 -5.49 -7.39
N ALA A 169 17.99 -5.72 -7.91
CA ALA A 169 18.75 -6.96 -7.75
C ALA A 169 19.74 -6.95 -6.56
N GLY A 170 19.78 -5.87 -5.76
CA GLY A 170 20.65 -5.72 -4.59
C GLY A 170 22.12 -5.45 -4.92
N VAL A 171 22.41 -4.78 -6.04
CA VAL A 171 23.77 -4.44 -6.48
C VAL A 171 24.25 -3.10 -5.92
N GLU A 172 25.47 -3.06 -5.37
CA GLU A 172 26.17 -1.79 -5.11
C GLU A 172 26.83 -1.28 -6.42
N VAL A 173 26.34 -0.18 -6.98
CA VAL A 173 26.85 0.35 -8.26
C VAL A 173 27.95 1.40 -8.07
N LEU A 174 29.06 1.26 -8.79
CA LEU A 174 30.18 2.18 -8.82
C LEU A 174 30.35 2.77 -10.24
N THR A 175 29.80 3.97 -10.46
CA THR A 175 29.97 4.70 -11.72
C THR A 175 31.26 5.51 -11.76
N TRP A 176 31.84 5.63 -12.96
CA TRP A 176 32.94 6.54 -13.23
C TRP A 176 32.74 7.24 -14.58
N PHE A 177 32.89 8.56 -14.58
CA PHE A 177 32.93 9.39 -15.79
C PHE A 177 34.29 10.06 -15.86
N VAL A 178 34.89 10.11 -17.06
CA VAL A 178 36.12 10.89 -17.25
C VAL A 178 35.79 12.36 -17.48
N LEU A 179 36.60 13.25 -16.88
CA LEU A 179 36.50 14.69 -17.11
C LEU A 179 36.59 15.04 -18.60
N ARG A 180 37.45 14.34 -19.35
CA ARG A 180 37.66 14.51 -20.79
C ARG A 180 38.45 13.33 -21.36
N GLU A 181 37.93 12.67 -22.39
CA GLU A 181 38.62 11.56 -23.07
C GLU A 181 39.90 12.02 -23.80
N PRO A 182 41.03 11.29 -23.69
CA PRO A 182 42.28 11.61 -24.37
C PRO A 182 42.30 11.11 -25.84
N GLY A 183 41.33 11.57 -26.64
CA GLY A 183 41.43 11.59 -28.11
C GLY A 183 41.31 10.25 -28.85
N GLY A 184 40.08 9.81 -29.10
CA GLY A 184 39.71 8.73 -30.02
C GLY A 184 38.19 8.65 -30.17
N ASN A 185 37.69 8.06 -31.26
CA ASN A 185 36.25 7.78 -31.40
C ASN A 185 35.81 6.71 -30.40
N GLY A 186 34.68 6.92 -29.71
CA GLY A 186 33.85 5.81 -29.20
C GLY A 186 33.56 5.76 -27.70
N GLY A 187 33.02 6.81 -27.09
CA GLY A 187 32.50 6.74 -25.71
C GLY A 187 31.57 7.89 -25.32
N ALA A 188 30.43 7.55 -24.71
CA ALA A 188 29.48 8.50 -24.11
C ALA A 188 29.84 8.91 -22.67
N PHE A 189 30.83 8.25 -22.05
CA PHE A 189 31.16 8.32 -20.61
C PHE A 189 32.13 9.44 -20.23
N SER A 190 32.07 10.56 -20.96
CA SER A 190 32.77 11.80 -20.59
C SER A 190 31.80 12.85 -20.06
N LEU A 191 32.26 13.84 -19.30
CA LEU A 191 31.38 14.95 -18.89
C LEU A 191 31.07 15.92 -20.05
N ILE A 192 32.00 16.00 -21.02
CA ILE A 192 31.93 16.84 -22.22
C ILE A 192 32.39 16.07 -23.44
N ASP A 193 31.75 16.31 -24.59
CA ASP A 193 32.21 15.83 -25.88
C ASP A 193 33.47 16.61 -26.31
N THR A 194 34.50 15.88 -26.76
CA THR A 194 35.82 16.46 -27.03
C THR A 194 35.91 17.23 -28.35
N THR A 195 34.92 17.09 -29.23
CA THR A 195 34.86 17.68 -30.58
C THR A 195 34.04 18.97 -30.60
N THR A 196 32.90 18.96 -29.92
CA THR A 196 31.90 20.04 -29.87
C THR A 196 31.98 20.87 -28.59
N SER A 197 32.63 20.34 -27.53
CA SER A 197 32.56 20.87 -26.16
C SER A 197 31.15 20.90 -25.56
N ALA A 198 30.19 20.17 -26.16
CA ALA A 198 28.85 20.01 -25.63
C ALA A 198 28.86 19.13 -24.35
N LYS A 199 27.82 19.31 -23.54
CA LYS A 199 27.48 18.44 -22.42
C LYS A 199 27.03 17.07 -22.97
N ARG A 200 27.51 15.97 -22.37
CA ARG A 200 27.13 14.59 -22.75
C ARG A 200 25.81 14.17 -22.11
N LEU A 201 24.82 13.80 -22.93
CA LEU A 201 23.47 13.42 -22.49
C LEU A 201 23.48 12.30 -21.44
N ALA A 202 24.29 11.26 -21.66
CA ALA A 202 24.39 10.10 -20.77
C ALA A 202 24.89 10.45 -19.34
N TYR A 203 25.72 11.48 -19.20
CA TYR A 203 26.08 11.98 -17.86
C TYR A 203 24.92 12.74 -17.21
N TYR A 204 24.22 13.58 -17.98
CA TYR A 204 23.14 14.40 -17.42
C TYR A 204 21.90 13.59 -17.05
N SER A 205 21.60 12.49 -17.76
CA SER A 205 20.49 11.61 -17.37
C SER A 205 20.76 10.80 -16.10
N LEU A 206 21.99 10.33 -15.89
CA LEU A 206 22.36 9.72 -14.62
C LEU A 206 22.42 10.75 -13.49
N LYS A 207 22.92 11.97 -13.77
CA LYS A 207 22.87 13.07 -12.79
C LYS A 207 21.43 13.37 -12.36
N GLU A 208 20.50 13.43 -13.32
CA GLU A 208 19.08 13.67 -13.04
C GLU A 208 18.50 12.54 -12.19
N MET A 209 18.75 11.27 -12.54
CA MET A 209 18.35 10.13 -11.72
C MET A 209 18.82 10.25 -10.25
N VAL A 210 20.06 10.69 -10.03
CA VAL A 210 20.63 10.90 -8.69
C VAL A 210 20.03 12.14 -7.98
N GLU A 211 19.63 13.17 -8.71
CA GLU A 211 18.92 14.32 -8.12
C GLU A 211 17.45 14.01 -7.83
N GLN A 212 16.83 13.10 -8.57
CA GLN A 212 15.47 12.64 -8.33
C GLN A 212 15.38 11.62 -7.19
N LEU A 213 16.32 10.67 -7.11
CA LEU A 213 16.23 9.50 -6.22
C LEU A 213 17.34 9.40 -5.16
N GLY A 214 18.26 10.38 -5.05
CA GLY A 214 19.53 10.20 -4.35
C GLY A 214 19.47 9.90 -2.85
N ASP A 215 18.42 10.36 -2.15
CA ASP A 215 18.10 10.04 -0.75
C ASP A 215 16.99 8.99 -0.59
N TYR A 216 16.48 8.47 -1.71
CA TYR A 216 15.43 7.46 -1.75
C TYR A 216 16.03 6.07 -1.99
N TYR A 217 15.55 5.08 -1.25
CA TYR A 217 15.80 3.67 -1.51
C TYR A 217 14.59 3.04 -2.20
N MET A 218 14.84 2.07 -3.09
CA MET A 218 13.77 1.34 -3.75
C MET A 218 13.00 0.49 -2.73
N THR A 219 11.68 0.46 -2.82
CA THR A 219 10.80 -0.34 -1.97
C THR A 219 10.27 -1.57 -2.70
N GLU A 220 9.69 -1.40 -3.88
CA GLU A 220 8.96 -2.46 -4.60
C GLU A 220 8.92 -2.22 -6.11
N GLN A 221 8.46 -3.22 -6.87
CA GLN A 221 8.19 -3.15 -8.30
C GLN A 221 6.67 -3.20 -8.50
N VAL A 222 6.04 -2.05 -8.78
CA VAL A 222 4.58 -1.90 -8.86
C VAL A 222 4.00 -2.51 -10.13
N THR A 223 4.75 -2.52 -11.24
CA THR A 223 4.35 -3.27 -12.44
C THR A 223 5.55 -3.77 -13.26
N GLY A 224 5.29 -4.80 -14.06
CA GLY A 224 6.25 -5.57 -14.83
C GLY A 224 6.41 -6.99 -14.27
N GLY A 225 6.44 -7.99 -15.15
CA GLY A 225 6.67 -9.38 -14.75
C GLY A 225 8.11 -9.64 -14.30
N ALA A 226 8.41 -10.89 -13.93
CA ALA A 226 9.77 -11.32 -13.60
C ALA A 226 10.78 -11.08 -14.76
N ASP A 227 10.30 -11.11 -16.00
CA ASP A 227 11.04 -10.60 -17.17
C ASP A 227 11.15 -9.07 -17.11
N THR A 228 12.29 -8.58 -16.62
CA THR A 228 12.63 -7.14 -16.62
C THR A 228 13.07 -6.62 -18.00
N THR A 229 12.93 -7.41 -19.07
CA THR A 229 13.45 -7.09 -20.41
C THR A 229 12.36 -6.76 -21.43
N THR A 230 11.07 -6.88 -21.09
CA THR A 230 9.93 -6.50 -21.93
C THR A 230 8.81 -5.80 -21.15
N GLY A 231 7.97 -5.06 -21.86
CA GLY A 231 6.73 -4.48 -21.33
C GLY A 231 6.92 -3.27 -20.41
N THR A 232 5.83 -2.87 -19.76
CA THR A 232 5.78 -1.73 -18.85
C THR A 232 6.39 -2.11 -17.51
N GLN A 233 7.28 -1.26 -17.00
CA GLN A 233 8.07 -1.51 -15.80
C GLN A 233 7.95 -0.28 -14.89
N MET A 234 7.54 -0.47 -13.64
CA MET A 234 7.43 0.61 -12.66
C MET A 234 8.02 0.19 -11.31
N TYR A 235 8.82 1.06 -10.72
CA TYR A 235 9.50 0.83 -9.44
C TYR A 235 9.21 1.99 -8.49
N LEU A 236 8.86 1.66 -7.25
CA LEU A 236 8.57 2.61 -6.18
C LEU A 236 9.79 2.80 -5.29
N PHE A 237 9.99 4.03 -4.83
CA PHE A 237 11.11 4.50 -4.03
C PHE A 237 10.61 5.31 -2.85
N ARG A 238 11.30 5.22 -1.70
CA ARG A 238 10.98 5.92 -0.45
C ARG A 238 12.23 6.50 0.19
N ASN A 239 12.15 7.68 0.80
CA ASN A 239 13.24 8.22 1.64
C ASN A 239 12.97 8.07 3.14
N ASP A 240 13.94 8.48 3.97
CA ASP A 240 13.83 8.44 5.45
C ASP A 240 12.71 9.36 6.02
N LEU A 241 12.09 10.19 5.19
CA LEU A 241 10.96 11.06 5.53
C LEU A 241 9.60 10.47 5.08
N ASN A 242 9.57 9.19 4.68
CA ASN A 242 8.42 8.50 4.10
C ASN A 242 7.82 9.19 2.86
N GLN A 243 8.59 10.03 2.16
CA GLN A 243 8.18 10.57 0.85
C GLN A 243 8.41 9.50 -0.21
N TYR A 244 7.56 9.47 -1.23
CA TYR A 244 7.66 8.47 -2.30
C TYR A 244 7.92 9.07 -3.67
N LYS A 245 8.56 8.26 -4.52
CA LYS A 245 8.74 8.52 -5.95
C LYS A 245 8.56 7.23 -6.72
N ALA A 246 8.01 7.31 -7.92
CA ALA A 246 7.98 6.18 -8.84
C ALA A 246 8.83 6.46 -10.08
N VAL A 247 9.37 5.41 -10.68
CA VAL A 247 10.09 5.46 -11.94
C VAL A 247 9.43 4.48 -12.89
N ILE A 248 8.91 4.97 -14.01
CA ILE A 248 8.17 4.18 -15.00
C ILE A 248 8.79 4.28 -16.39
N TRP A 249 8.82 3.16 -17.13
CA TRP A 249 9.19 3.11 -18.54
C TRP A 249 8.51 1.91 -19.24
N ASP A 250 8.58 1.85 -20.56
CA ASP A 250 8.12 0.69 -21.34
C ASP A 250 9.27 0.15 -22.21
N ILE A 251 9.43 -1.17 -22.24
CA ILE A 251 10.40 -1.86 -23.09
C ILE A 251 9.66 -2.58 -24.22
N LEU A 252 9.44 -1.84 -25.31
CA LEU A 252 8.90 -2.38 -26.55
C LEU A 252 9.91 -3.35 -27.18
N ASN A 253 9.46 -4.60 -27.35
CA ASN A 253 10.21 -5.77 -27.81
C ASN A 253 11.19 -5.48 -28.97
N ASP A 254 12.50 -5.43 -28.65
CA ASP A 254 13.64 -5.07 -29.53
C ASP A 254 13.68 -3.66 -30.16
N SER A 255 12.72 -2.79 -29.83
CA SER A 255 12.62 -1.45 -30.42
C SER A 255 13.83 -0.58 -30.05
N LYS A 256 14.63 -0.24 -31.07
CA LYS A 256 15.72 0.75 -30.96
C LYS A 256 15.21 2.19 -30.99
N ASP A 257 13.90 2.39 -31.06
CA ASP A 257 13.30 3.68 -31.36
C ASP A 257 12.84 4.39 -30.08
N ILE A 258 13.59 5.41 -29.67
CA ILE A 258 13.21 6.32 -28.56
C ILE A 258 11.94 7.13 -28.86
N TYR A 259 11.46 7.13 -30.10
CA TYR A 259 10.27 7.87 -30.53
C TYR A 259 8.99 7.02 -30.51
N GLU A 260 9.09 5.72 -30.22
CA GLU A 260 7.92 4.85 -30.04
C GLU A 260 7.47 4.91 -28.58
N THR A 261 6.31 5.53 -28.35
CA THR A 261 5.67 5.63 -27.03
C THR A 261 4.32 4.92 -27.03
N LYS A 262 3.98 4.37 -25.87
CA LYS A 262 2.72 3.73 -25.53
C LYS A 262 2.06 4.55 -24.42
N SER A 263 0.83 5.00 -24.64
CA SER A 263 0.03 5.58 -23.58
C SER A 263 -0.31 4.50 -22.55
N VAL A 264 0.04 4.73 -21.30
CA VAL A 264 -0.27 3.87 -20.15
C VAL A 264 -1.01 4.71 -19.11
N THR A 265 -2.08 4.12 -18.58
CA THR A 265 -2.79 4.64 -17.41
C THR A 265 -2.07 4.15 -16.15
N VAL A 266 -1.78 5.06 -15.23
CA VAL A 266 -1.23 4.77 -13.90
C VAL A 266 -2.25 5.20 -12.87
N ASP A 267 -2.78 4.23 -12.12
CA ASP A 267 -3.61 4.54 -10.95
C ASP A 267 -2.75 5.27 -9.91
N LEU A 268 -3.24 6.40 -9.43
CA LEU A 268 -2.59 7.17 -8.38
C LEU A 268 -2.74 6.52 -7.01
N ALA A 269 -3.76 5.69 -6.78
CA ALA A 269 -3.97 4.92 -5.56
C ALA A 269 -2.90 3.83 -5.37
N ASP A 270 -2.49 3.13 -6.44
CA ASP A 270 -1.35 2.20 -6.42
C ASP A 270 -0.05 2.91 -6.00
N LEU A 271 0.13 4.16 -6.41
CA LEU A 271 1.25 5.02 -5.97
C LEU A 271 1.01 5.69 -4.60
N ASN A 272 -0.11 5.42 -3.93
CA ASN A 272 -0.60 6.07 -2.71
C ASN A 272 -0.68 7.62 -2.80
N ILE A 273 -0.79 8.16 -4.01
CA ILE A 273 -0.88 9.60 -4.29
C ILE A 273 -2.31 10.09 -4.05
N THR A 274 -2.50 10.78 -2.92
CA THR A 274 -3.82 11.28 -2.49
C THR A 274 -4.21 12.62 -3.10
N ASN A 275 -3.30 13.32 -3.79
CA ASN A 275 -3.55 14.60 -4.44
C ASN A 275 -2.94 14.65 -5.86
N PRO A 276 -3.75 14.51 -6.94
CA PRO A 276 -3.26 14.56 -8.32
C PRO A 276 -2.55 15.88 -8.70
N ASP A 277 -2.91 16.99 -8.06
CA ASP A 277 -2.25 18.29 -8.28
C ASP A 277 -0.83 18.34 -7.68
N SER A 278 -0.54 17.55 -6.64
CA SER A 278 0.80 17.49 -6.01
C SER A 278 1.84 16.78 -6.87
N VAL A 279 1.40 15.86 -7.74
CA VAL A 279 2.26 15.07 -8.63
C VAL A 279 3.10 15.96 -9.53
N LYS A 280 4.36 15.61 -9.73
CA LYS A 280 5.19 16.18 -10.80
C LYS A 280 5.85 15.08 -11.60
N LEU A 281 5.99 15.33 -12.89
CA LEU A 281 6.55 14.39 -13.84
C LEU A 281 7.83 14.99 -14.40
N TYR A 282 8.94 14.24 -14.34
CA TYR A 282 10.21 14.69 -14.86
C TYR A 282 10.75 13.72 -15.90
N ASP A 283 11.25 14.25 -17.02
CA ASP A 283 12.01 13.46 -17.98
C ASP A 283 13.44 13.17 -17.48
N ILE A 284 14.20 12.39 -18.25
CA ILE A 284 15.61 12.08 -18.00
C ILE A 284 16.56 13.29 -18.04
N TYR A 285 16.08 14.52 -18.15
CA TYR A 285 16.88 15.75 -18.16
C TYR A 285 16.36 16.82 -17.18
N GLY A 286 15.39 16.47 -16.33
CA GLY A 286 14.79 17.36 -15.33
C GLY A 286 13.77 18.34 -15.90
N THR A 287 13.27 18.08 -17.12
CA THR A 287 12.17 18.85 -17.71
C THR A 287 10.86 18.39 -17.09
N GLU A 288 10.12 19.31 -16.48
CA GLU A 288 8.77 19.02 -15.98
C GLU A 288 7.81 18.77 -17.15
N LEU A 289 7.19 17.59 -17.18
CA LEU A 289 6.24 17.17 -18.20
C LEU A 289 4.82 17.59 -17.84
N THR A 290 3.97 17.76 -18.85
CA THR A 290 2.55 18.09 -18.64
C THR A 290 1.79 16.85 -18.18
N LYS A 291 1.06 16.97 -17.06
CA LYS A 291 0.16 15.94 -16.57
C LYS A 291 -1.11 15.86 -17.42
N THR A 292 -1.55 14.64 -17.70
CA THR A 292 -2.85 14.35 -18.32
C THR A 292 -3.55 13.27 -17.50
N PHE A 293 -4.86 13.41 -17.33
CA PHE A 293 -5.69 12.44 -16.61
C PHE A 293 -6.77 11.91 -17.54
N ASP A 294 -7.23 10.68 -17.33
CA ASP A 294 -8.37 10.12 -18.05
C ASP A 294 -9.71 10.48 -17.38
N GLY A 295 -10.78 9.77 -17.77
CA GLY A 295 -12.14 9.99 -17.26
C GLY A 295 -12.38 9.47 -15.83
N ASN A 296 -11.48 8.66 -15.28
CA ASN A 296 -11.55 8.12 -13.91
C ASN A 296 -10.71 8.97 -12.93
N GLY A 297 -9.81 9.79 -13.46
CA GLY A 297 -8.83 10.55 -12.66
C GLY A 297 -7.44 9.91 -12.63
N ASP A 298 -7.25 8.79 -13.35
CA ASP A 298 -5.98 8.09 -13.45
C ASP A 298 -4.99 8.86 -14.32
N LEU A 299 -3.70 8.73 -14.02
CA LEU A 299 -2.63 9.48 -14.69
C LEU A 299 -2.28 8.83 -16.03
N LEU A 300 -2.57 9.53 -17.13
CA LEU A 300 -2.17 9.14 -18.48
C LEU A 300 -0.73 9.57 -18.76
N LEU A 301 0.13 8.60 -19.04
CA LEU A 301 1.55 8.80 -19.40
C LEU A 301 1.86 8.19 -20.77
N ASP A 302 2.39 9.01 -21.68
CA ASP A 302 3.03 8.51 -22.91
C ASP A 302 4.47 8.04 -22.60
N ILE A 303 4.59 6.81 -22.12
CA ILE A 303 5.88 6.20 -21.79
C ILE A 303 6.51 5.52 -23.01
N GLY A 304 7.83 5.51 -23.05
CA GLY A 304 8.61 4.71 -23.99
C GLY A 304 9.86 4.20 -23.28
N ILE A 305 10.95 4.01 -24.02
CA ILE A 305 12.18 3.50 -23.40
C ILE A 305 12.86 4.52 -22.47
N SER A 306 12.52 5.81 -22.51
CA SER A 306 13.06 6.79 -21.55
C SER A 306 12.25 6.74 -20.25
N PRO A 307 12.87 6.54 -19.07
CA PRO A 307 12.15 6.59 -17.81
C PRO A 307 11.59 7.98 -17.50
N ILE A 308 10.39 8.00 -16.94
CA ILE A 308 9.74 9.16 -16.34
C ILE A 308 9.82 9.01 -14.82
N TYR A 309 10.24 10.07 -14.13
CA TYR A 309 10.20 10.15 -12.68
C TYR A 309 8.88 10.80 -12.26
N ILE A 310 8.15 10.13 -11.36
CA ILE A 310 6.91 10.61 -10.76
C ILE A 310 7.26 11.02 -9.32
N ASP A 311 7.18 12.31 -9.03
CA ASP A 311 7.37 12.89 -7.70
C ASP A 311 6.00 13.16 -7.09
N GLY A 312 5.65 12.39 -6.06
CA GLY A 312 4.37 12.51 -5.35
C GLY A 312 4.62 12.50 -3.84
N SER A 313 4.33 13.62 -3.18
CA SER A 313 4.29 13.63 -1.71
C SER A 313 3.12 12.77 -1.24
N VAL A 314 3.44 11.62 -0.65
CA VAL A 314 2.58 10.45 -0.48
C VAL A 314 2.65 9.95 0.95
N ILE A 315 1.54 9.39 1.42
CA ILE A 315 1.38 8.72 2.72
C ILE A 315 1.15 7.23 2.45
N PRO A 316 2.00 6.31 2.92
CA PRO A 316 1.87 4.88 2.63
C PRO A 316 0.90 4.15 3.56
N ALA A 317 0.31 3.05 3.07
CA ALA A 317 -0.39 2.08 3.91
C ALA A 317 0.58 1.38 4.87
N MET A 318 0.74 1.90 6.09
CA MET A 318 1.50 1.21 7.13
C MET A 318 0.73 -0.01 7.63
N ARG A 319 1.43 -1.14 7.77
CA ARG A 319 0.86 -2.39 8.27
C ARG A 319 0.30 -2.18 9.69
N VAL A 320 -1.02 -2.25 9.82
CA VAL A 320 -1.79 -1.99 11.03
C VAL A 320 -2.27 -3.29 11.69
N ARG A 321 -2.49 -3.26 13.00
CA ARG A 321 -3.42 -4.15 13.72
C ARG A 321 -4.48 -3.29 14.34
N HIS A 322 -5.73 -3.74 14.34
CA HIS A 322 -6.85 -2.86 14.64
C HIS A 322 -7.93 -3.60 15.43
N TRP A 323 -7.98 -3.33 16.74
CA TRP A 323 -9.13 -3.69 17.56
C TRP A 323 -10.10 -2.51 17.56
N LYS A 324 -11.14 -2.60 16.74
CA LYS A 324 -12.24 -1.61 16.72
C LYS A 324 -12.91 -1.53 18.09
N LEU A 325 -13.08 -2.69 18.74
CA LEU A 325 -13.82 -2.87 19.99
C LEU A 325 -15.35 -2.69 19.82
N ASP A 326 -15.83 -2.93 18.60
CA ASP A 326 -17.22 -2.74 18.13
C ASP A 326 -18.13 -3.97 18.29
N GLU A 327 -17.62 -5.06 18.85
CA GLU A 327 -18.33 -6.34 18.94
C GLU A 327 -19.61 -6.25 19.79
N THR A 328 -20.55 -7.18 19.61
CA THR A 328 -21.86 -7.11 20.27
C THR A 328 -22.31 -8.44 20.85
N GLY A 329 -23.01 -8.39 21.99
CA GLY A 329 -23.56 -9.60 22.62
C GLY A 329 -22.55 -10.35 23.49
N SER A 330 -22.44 -11.67 23.29
CA SER A 330 -21.69 -12.58 24.17
C SER A 330 -20.30 -12.97 23.66
N ASP A 331 -19.74 -12.20 22.73
CA ASP A 331 -18.48 -12.51 22.07
C ASP A 331 -17.31 -12.47 23.07
N ALA A 332 -16.52 -13.54 23.13
CA ALA A 332 -15.53 -13.75 24.19
C ALA A 332 -14.17 -13.07 23.95
N ASN A 333 -13.98 -12.48 22.76
CA ASN A 333 -12.75 -11.86 22.29
C ASN A 333 -13.03 -10.44 21.78
N ALA A 334 -12.02 -9.58 21.79
CA ALA A 334 -11.96 -8.40 20.92
C ALA A 334 -11.32 -8.83 19.60
N VAL A 335 -12.02 -8.72 18.47
CA VAL A 335 -11.51 -9.19 17.18
C VAL A 335 -10.42 -8.25 16.69
N ASP A 336 -9.31 -8.81 16.20
CA ASP A 336 -8.40 -8.00 15.38
C ASP A 336 -9.02 -7.89 13.99
N ALA A 337 -9.50 -6.70 13.61
CA ALA A 337 -10.12 -6.44 12.31
C ALA A 337 -9.14 -6.61 11.13
N THR A 338 -7.86 -6.85 11.43
CA THR A 338 -6.79 -7.21 10.49
C THR A 338 -6.39 -8.70 10.58
N GLY A 339 -7.12 -9.51 11.35
CA GLY A 339 -7.02 -10.96 11.34
C GLY A 339 -5.87 -11.57 12.17
N ASN A 340 -6.12 -12.79 12.65
CA ASN A 340 -5.15 -13.67 13.32
C ASN A 340 -4.46 -13.11 14.59
N GLN A 341 -5.10 -12.17 15.30
CA GLN A 341 -4.62 -11.75 16.64
C GLN A 341 -5.69 -11.26 17.61
N ASP A 342 -6.87 -11.88 17.57
CA ASP A 342 -7.97 -11.64 18.52
C ASP A 342 -7.49 -11.51 19.97
N GLY A 343 -7.88 -10.39 20.58
CA GLY A 343 -7.58 -10.06 21.95
C GLY A 343 -8.43 -10.87 22.92
N THR A 344 -7.79 -11.71 23.73
CA THR A 344 -8.49 -12.45 24.79
C THR A 344 -8.95 -11.48 25.88
N LEU A 345 -10.27 -11.41 26.11
CA LEU A 345 -10.86 -10.61 27.18
C LEU A 345 -10.57 -11.24 28.55
N VAL A 346 -9.98 -10.49 29.48
CA VAL A 346 -9.67 -10.95 30.83
C VAL A 346 -10.40 -10.12 31.88
N GLY A 347 -11.08 -10.80 32.82
CA GLY A 347 -11.77 -10.18 33.95
C GLY A 347 -13.19 -9.70 33.67
N PHE A 348 -13.63 -9.73 32.41
CA PHE A 348 -15.01 -9.45 32.02
C PHE A 348 -15.96 -10.54 32.53
N ASP A 349 -17.21 -10.17 32.86
CA ASP A 349 -18.26 -11.16 33.21
C ASP A 349 -18.71 -11.88 31.92
N THR A 350 -19.59 -12.89 32.09
CA THR A 350 -20.22 -13.71 31.04
C THR A 350 -21.03 -12.94 29.98
N SER A 351 -21.15 -11.63 30.12
CA SER A 351 -21.41 -10.66 29.06
C SER A 351 -20.35 -9.57 29.17
N PRO A 352 -19.47 -9.38 28.18
CA PRO A 352 -18.57 -8.23 28.18
C PRO A 352 -19.36 -6.92 28.13
N ASP A 353 -18.83 -5.86 28.74
CA ASP A 353 -19.42 -4.52 28.72
C ASP A 353 -19.09 -3.80 27.40
N TRP A 354 -19.54 -4.37 26.28
CA TRP A 354 -19.63 -3.67 25.00
C TRP A 354 -20.59 -2.48 25.12
N THR A 355 -20.15 -1.30 24.69
CA THR A 355 -20.84 -0.01 24.90
C THR A 355 -20.72 0.87 23.67
N VAL A 356 -21.43 1.99 23.62
CA VAL A 356 -21.15 3.05 22.65
C VAL A 356 -19.78 3.67 22.96
N GLY A 357 -18.90 3.69 21.96
CA GLY A 357 -17.58 4.33 22.02
C GLY A 357 -17.56 5.72 21.39
N LYS A 358 -16.52 5.96 20.62
CA LYS A 358 -16.29 7.09 19.71
C LYS A 358 -16.72 6.75 18.26
N THR A 359 -16.61 5.49 17.86
CA THR A 359 -16.68 4.97 16.49
C THR A 359 -17.72 3.86 16.30
N GLY A 360 -18.85 3.94 17.01
CA GLY A 360 -19.90 2.91 16.94
C GLY A 360 -20.00 2.21 18.29
N GLY A 361 -19.41 1.03 18.39
CA GLY A 361 -19.20 0.32 19.65
C GLY A 361 -17.96 0.82 20.38
N GLY A 362 -17.44 0.01 21.31
CA GLY A 362 -16.34 0.34 22.21
C GLY A 362 -16.35 -0.58 23.45
N LEU A 363 -15.18 -0.81 24.05
CA LEU A 363 -15.04 -1.72 25.20
C LEU A 363 -14.84 -0.95 26.50
N ARG A 364 -15.64 -1.29 27.53
CA ARG A 364 -15.57 -0.68 28.86
C ARG A 364 -14.69 -1.47 29.83
N PHE A 365 -13.85 -0.77 30.58
CA PHE A 365 -12.91 -1.32 31.55
C PHE A 365 -13.22 -0.76 32.95
N ASP A 366 -13.37 -1.66 33.94
CA ASP A 366 -13.79 -1.36 35.32
C ASP A 366 -12.74 -0.72 36.25
N GLY A 367 -11.49 -0.55 35.80
CA GLY A 367 -10.38 -0.07 36.64
C GLY A 367 -9.86 -1.08 37.67
N THR A 368 -10.38 -2.32 37.72
CA THR A 368 -10.02 -3.30 38.78
C THR A 368 -9.69 -4.68 38.26
N THR A 369 -10.43 -5.22 37.29
CA THR A 369 -10.30 -6.57 36.75
C THR A 369 -10.09 -6.63 35.23
N ASN A 370 -10.63 -5.69 34.45
CA ASN A 370 -10.70 -5.79 32.98
C ASN A 370 -9.39 -5.42 32.26
N TYR A 371 -8.99 -6.24 31.29
CA TYR A 371 -7.95 -5.93 30.30
C TYR A 371 -7.99 -6.92 29.12
N VAL A 372 -7.31 -6.61 28.01
CA VAL A 372 -7.26 -7.46 26.81
C VAL A 372 -5.83 -7.90 26.52
N ILE A 373 -5.62 -9.20 26.29
CA ILE A 373 -4.32 -9.76 25.86
C ILE A 373 -4.32 -9.85 24.34
N ALA A 374 -3.66 -8.89 23.68
CA ALA A 374 -3.64 -8.67 22.23
C ALA A 374 -2.47 -9.40 21.53
N GLY A 375 -2.29 -10.69 21.88
CA GLY A 375 -1.19 -11.52 21.36
C GLY A 375 0.21 -11.14 21.89
N SER A 376 1.26 -11.58 21.18
CA SER A 376 2.67 -11.30 21.52
C SER A 376 3.49 -11.08 20.25
N ASN A 377 4.08 -9.89 20.09
CA ASN A 377 4.83 -9.54 18.89
C ASN A 377 5.97 -8.55 19.20
N THR A 378 7.06 -8.64 18.44
CA THR A 378 8.07 -7.58 18.42
C THR A 378 7.49 -6.37 17.68
N LEU A 379 7.39 -5.22 18.35
CA LEU A 379 6.92 -3.97 17.72
C LEU A 379 7.90 -3.43 16.66
N GLY A 380 9.17 -3.83 16.72
CA GLY A 380 10.23 -3.41 15.79
C GLY A 380 11.04 -2.22 16.29
N ASP A 381 11.83 -1.64 15.40
CA ASP A 381 12.52 -0.37 15.66
C ASP A 381 11.61 0.83 15.41
N ASP A 382 10.66 0.75 14.47
CA ASP A 382 9.68 1.80 14.19
C ASP A 382 8.27 1.29 14.42
N PHE A 383 7.47 2.02 15.21
CA PHE A 383 6.07 1.67 15.45
C PHE A 383 5.24 2.89 15.85
N THR A 384 3.93 2.80 15.64
CA THR A 384 2.96 3.76 16.18
C THR A 384 1.82 3.01 16.88
N ILE A 385 1.36 3.53 18.01
CA ILE A 385 0.17 3.03 18.71
C ILE A 385 -0.82 4.17 18.79
N THR A 386 -2.07 3.94 18.41
CA THR A 386 -3.18 4.89 18.55
C THR A 386 -4.35 4.26 19.31
N ALA A 387 -5.17 5.09 19.95
CA ALA A 387 -6.42 4.69 20.55
C ALA A 387 -7.33 5.91 20.76
N TRP A 388 -8.64 5.69 20.75
CA TRP A 388 -9.58 6.60 21.40
C TRP A 388 -9.79 6.16 22.84
N ILE A 389 -9.72 7.10 23.78
CA ILE A 389 -9.92 6.84 25.21
C ILE A 389 -10.88 7.84 25.85
N LYS A 390 -11.72 7.35 26.76
CA LYS A 390 -12.56 8.15 27.65
C LYS A 390 -12.42 7.61 29.07
N ARG A 391 -11.90 8.42 30.00
CA ARG A 391 -11.67 7.97 31.40
C ARG A 391 -12.85 8.28 32.30
N ASP A 392 -13.15 7.36 33.22
CA ASP A 392 -14.14 7.59 34.29
C ASP A 392 -13.47 8.16 35.57
N ASN A 393 -12.14 8.05 35.69
CA ASN A 393 -11.39 8.43 36.89
C ASN A 393 -10.23 9.40 36.59
N ALA A 394 -9.97 10.31 37.53
CA ALA A 394 -8.94 11.35 37.44
C ALA A 394 -7.62 10.99 38.15
N SER A 395 -7.54 9.82 38.78
CA SER A 395 -6.48 9.50 39.76
C SER A 395 -5.86 8.10 39.56
N SER A 396 -4.54 8.03 39.81
CA SER A 396 -3.64 6.88 39.64
C SER A 396 -3.37 6.45 38.19
N ASP A 397 -2.29 5.67 38.01
CA ASP A 397 -1.78 5.31 36.68
C ASP A 397 -2.74 4.36 35.96
N ARG A 398 -2.99 4.62 34.67
CA ARG A 398 -3.95 3.88 33.83
C ARG A 398 -3.32 3.54 32.48
N VAL A 399 -3.05 2.27 32.24
CA VAL A 399 -2.43 1.80 31.01
C VAL A 399 -3.40 1.89 29.84
N ILE A 400 -2.93 2.44 28.72
CA ILE A 400 -3.62 2.38 27.42
C ILE A 400 -3.13 1.11 26.71
N PHE A 401 -1.81 1.01 26.54
CA PHE A 401 -1.12 -0.15 25.97
C PHE A 401 0.17 -0.46 26.73
N SER A 402 0.56 -1.73 26.84
CA SER A 402 1.89 -2.10 27.32
C SER A 402 2.48 -3.36 26.69
N GLN A 403 3.81 -3.40 26.75
CA GLN A 403 4.64 -4.59 26.76
C GLN A 403 5.42 -4.58 28.07
N TYR A 404 4.77 -4.89 29.21
CA TYR A 404 5.38 -4.81 30.54
C TYR A 404 5.00 -5.99 31.43
N ASP A 405 5.95 -6.90 31.67
CA ASP A 405 5.79 -8.13 32.47
C ASP A 405 6.29 -7.99 33.92
N GLY A 406 6.72 -6.80 34.34
CA GLY A 406 7.36 -6.56 35.64
C GLY A 406 8.90 -6.60 35.60
N SER A 407 9.50 -6.92 34.45
CA SER A 407 10.91 -6.72 34.15
C SER A 407 11.24 -5.22 34.05
N THR A 408 12.48 -4.85 34.36
CA THR A 408 13.07 -3.54 34.02
C THR A 408 14.01 -3.67 32.82
N THR A 409 13.78 -4.65 31.95
CA THR A 409 14.55 -4.88 30.74
C THR A 409 13.65 -5.47 29.66
N GLY A 410 13.49 -4.73 28.55
CA GLY A 410 12.70 -5.10 27.39
C GLY A 410 11.25 -4.59 27.42
N SER A 411 10.92 -3.59 28.23
CA SER A 411 9.54 -3.22 28.55
C SER A 411 9.14 -1.80 28.11
N PHE A 412 7.86 -1.62 27.78
CA PHE A 412 7.25 -0.35 27.34
C PHE A 412 5.83 -0.20 27.89
N MET A 413 5.44 1.04 28.18
CA MET A 413 4.08 1.42 28.56
C MET A 413 3.70 2.75 27.93
N PHE A 414 2.54 2.79 27.27
CA PHE A 414 1.83 4.03 26.94
C PHE A 414 0.60 4.13 27.85
N TYR A 415 0.56 5.17 28.67
CA TYR A 415 -0.37 5.23 29.80
C TYR A 415 -0.64 6.66 30.25
N VAL A 416 -1.61 6.82 31.15
CA VAL A 416 -1.93 8.08 31.79
C VAL A 416 -1.35 8.08 33.20
N ALA A 417 -0.35 8.92 33.47
CA ALA A 417 0.24 9.12 34.81
C ALA A 417 -0.21 10.47 35.39
N ASN A 418 -0.74 10.47 36.62
CA ASN A 418 -1.23 11.68 37.29
C ASN A 418 -2.17 12.56 36.43
N GLY A 419 -2.97 11.92 35.56
CA GLY A 419 -3.92 12.58 34.66
C GLY A 419 -3.35 13.03 33.31
N LYS A 420 -2.07 12.79 33.00
CA LYS A 420 -1.41 13.20 31.75
C LYS A 420 -0.91 12.02 30.95
N LEU A 421 -0.78 12.14 29.62
CA LEU A 421 -0.11 11.12 28.81
C LEU A 421 1.33 10.93 29.26
N THR A 422 1.80 9.68 29.22
CA THR A 422 3.13 9.28 29.64
C THR A 422 3.58 8.09 28.83
N ALA A 423 4.81 8.16 28.33
CA ALA A 423 5.47 7.06 27.66
C ALA A 423 6.69 6.63 28.47
N TYR A 424 6.83 5.32 28.69
CA TYR A 424 7.90 4.72 29.47
C TYR A 424 8.50 3.56 28.70
N GLN A 425 9.83 3.44 28.71
CA GLN A 425 10.56 2.29 28.19
C GLN A 425 11.75 1.99 29.09
N ASP A 426 12.02 0.70 29.34
CA ASP A 426 13.28 0.25 29.94
C ASP A 426 13.79 -1.01 29.25
N SER A 427 14.94 -0.88 28.60
CA SER A 427 15.51 -1.87 27.69
C SER A 427 17.01 -2.08 27.92
N GLY A 428 17.52 -1.62 29.07
CA GLY A 428 18.95 -1.38 29.32
C GLY A 428 19.33 0.09 29.10
N SER A 429 18.42 0.86 28.50
CA SER A 429 18.35 2.32 28.47
C SER A 429 16.97 2.72 29.02
N TYR A 430 16.92 3.78 29.84
CA TYR A 430 15.71 4.20 30.58
C TYR A 430 15.10 5.47 29.98
N PHE A 431 13.89 5.36 29.45
CA PHE A 431 13.11 6.46 28.89
C PHE A 431 11.82 6.63 29.69
N TYR A 432 11.50 7.87 30.07
CA TYR A 432 10.30 8.23 30.82
C TYR A 432 9.97 9.68 30.53
N GLU A 433 8.90 9.95 29.79
CA GLU A 433 8.46 11.30 29.46
C GLU A 433 6.96 11.49 29.72
N VAL A 434 6.60 12.67 30.22
CA VAL A 434 5.25 13.02 30.69
C VAL A 434 4.79 14.29 29.98
N GLY A 435 3.58 14.25 29.42
CA GLY A 435 2.97 15.40 28.76
C GLY A 435 2.69 16.59 29.68
N THR A 436 2.26 17.67 29.05
CA THR A 436 1.87 18.92 29.70
C THR A 436 0.37 18.99 29.97
N THR A 437 -0.45 18.39 29.12
CA THR A 437 -1.92 18.43 29.19
C THR A 437 -2.47 17.47 30.24
N THR A 438 -3.45 17.94 31.02
CA THR A 438 -4.21 17.11 31.96
C THR A 438 -5.52 16.70 31.28
N LEU A 439 -5.70 15.40 31.05
CA LEU A 439 -6.92 14.84 30.45
C LEU A 439 -8.04 14.79 31.49
N ASN A 440 -9.21 15.30 31.12
CA ASN A 440 -10.42 15.28 31.94
C ASN A 440 -11.03 13.86 32.03
N VAL A 441 -11.96 13.67 32.96
CA VAL A 441 -12.87 12.51 32.94
C VAL A 441 -14.09 12.83 32.08
N ASP A 442 -14.81 11.78 31.65
CA ASP A 442 -16.01 11.86 30.81
C ASP A 442 -15.81 12.53 29.43
N GLN A 443 -14.56 12.75 29.02
CA GLN A 443 -14.17 13.33 27.73
C GLN A 443 -13.40 12.30 26.87
N TRP A 444 -13.77 12.20 25.59
CA TRP A 444 -13.01 11.45 24.59
C TRP A 444 -11.74 12.21 24.18
N TYR A 445 -10.64 11.49 24.03
CA TYR A 445 -9.38 11.95 23.47
C TYR A 445 -8.83 10.91 22.49
N HIS A 446 -8.26 11.34 21.37
CA HIS A 446 -7.38 10.49 20.56
C HIS A 446 -5.96 10.59 21.10
N VAL A 447 -5.30 9.46 21.31
CA VAL A 447 -3.98 9.41 21.93
C VAL A 447 -3.07 8.55 21.06
N ALA A 448 -1.91 9.09 20.70
CA ALA A 448 -0.95 8.38 19.86
C ALA A 448 0.48 8.48 20.38
N PHE A 449 1.24 7.40 20.23
CA PHE A 449 2.67 7.35 20.49
C PHE A 449 3.41 6.78 19.27
N VAL A 450 4.39 7.53 18.77
CA VAL A 450 5.23 7.20 17.60
C VAL A 450 6.65 6.96 18.05
N LYS A 451 7.28 5.87 17.60
CA LYS A 451 8.73 5.62 17.69
C LYS A 451 9.33 5.59 16.29
N ALA A 452 10.35 6.43 16.08
CA ALA A 452 11.13 6.53 14.85
C ALA A 452 12.63 6.37 15.17
N GLY A 453 13.18 5.18 14.94
CA GLY A 453 14.54 4.81 15.30
C GLY A 453 14.77 5.00 16.81
N THR A 454 15.58 6.00 17.15
CA THR A 454 15.89 6.36 18.55
C THR A 454 14.99 7.46 19.14
N SER A 455 14.10 8.04 18.32
CA SER A 455 13.15 9.09 18.69
C SER A 455 11.80 8.52 19.13
N GLY A 456 11.14 9.24 20.04
CA GLY A 456 9.77 8.97 20.48
C GLY A 456 8.96 10.25 20.60
N VAL A 457 7.77 10.30 20.02
CA VAL A 457 6.87 11.46 20.01
C VAL A 457 5.46 11.03 20.44
N THR A 458 4.79 11.85 21.25
CA THR A 458 3.41 11.63 21.67
C THR A 458 2.51 12.73 21.12
N TYR A 459 1.32 12.36 20.69
CA TYR A 459 0.28 13.25 20.17
C TYR A 459 -1.02 13.09 20.96
N LEU A 460 -1.76 14.19 21.08
CA LEU A 460 -3.06 14.28 21.74
C LEU A 460 -4.04 15.02 20.81
N ASP A 461 -5.16 14.39 20.48
CA ASP A 461 -6.15 14.89 19.52
C ASP A 461 -5.49 15.34 18.20
N GLY A 462 -4.46 14.60 17.76
CA GLY A 462 -3.68 14.86 16.53
C GLY A 462 -2.55 15.87 16.69
N ASN A 463 -2.49 16.62 17.78
CA ASN A 463 -1.51 17.68 18.00
C ASN A 463 -0.30 17.13 18.79
N PHE A 464 0.91 17.61 18.49
CA PHE A 464 2.11 17.33 19.29
C PHE A 464 1.91 17.62 20.79
N GLU A 465 2.29 16.66 21.65
CA GLU A 465 2.19 16.77 23.12
C GLU A 465 3.57 16.73 23.81
N PHE A 466 4.51 15.85 23.39
CA PHE A 466 5.93 15.86 23.81
C PHE A 466 6.84 14.97 22.94
N SER A 467 8.17 15.17 23.01
CA SER A 467 9.19 14.27 22.44
C SER A 467 10.24 13.82 23.46
N ASN A 468 10.94 12.71 23.17
CA ASN A 468 12.12 12.28 23.93
C ASN A 468 13.37 13.15 23.71
N THR A 469 13.32 14.16 22.82
CA THR A 469 14.43 15.08 22.57
C THR A 469 14.37 16.38 23.38
N ASP A 470 13.26 16.64 24.08
CA ASP A 470 13.08 17.84 24.91
C ASP A 470 13.76 17.73 26.29
N GLY A 471 14.21 16.52 26.68
CA GLY A 471 14.93 16.22 27.91
C GLY A 471 16.46 16.35 27.77
N VAL A 472 17.09 17.20 28.59
CA VAL A 472 18.56 17.38 28.61
C VAL A 472 19.25 16.16 29.25
N GLY A 473 19.46 15.10 28.46
CA GLY A 473 20.05 13.84 28.91
C GLY A 473 20.25 12.80 27.79
N VAL A 474 20.99 13.17 26.74
CA VAL A 474 21.17 12.45 25.45
C VAL A 474 21.78 11.04 25.48
N ASP A 475 21.86 10.35 26.62
CA ASP A 475 22.43 9.01 26.73
C ASP A 475 21.40 7.87 26.54
N ASN A 476 20.09 8.17 26.62
CA ASN A 476 19.04 7.15 26.62
C ASN A 476 18.19 7.13 25.34
N ALA A 477 18.73 6.52 24.29
CA ALA A 477 18.00 6.22 23.07
C ALA A 477 16.84 5.22 23.31
N MET A 478 15.74 5.37 22.59
CA MET A 478 14.74 4.32 22.47
C MET A 478 15.29 3.20 21.57
N ILE A 479 15.28 1.95 22.03
CA ILE A 479 15.86 0.81 21.30
C ILE A 479 14.84 -0.32 21.10
N ALA A 480 15.17 -1.30 20.26
CA ALA A 480 14.34 -2.48 20.01
C ALA A 480 13.93 -3.21 21.31
N MET A 481 12.73 -3.79 21.27
CA MET A 481 12.09 -4.42 22.41
C MET A 481 12.21 -5.95 22.42
N ALA A 482 12.12 -6.55 23.62
CA ALA A 482 11.97 -7.99 23.74
C ALA A 482 10.53 -8.40 23.37
N ASN A 483 10.33 -9.63 22.90
CA ASN A 483 9.01 -10.15 22.56
C ASN A 483 8.20 -10.45 23.84
N ILE A 484 7.43 -9.46 24.30
CA ILE A 484 6.50 -9.53 25.43
C ILE A 484 5.06 -9.51 24.87
N ALA A 485 4.10 -10.03 25.64
CA ALA A 485 2.69 -9.91 25.30
C ALA A 485 2.25 -8.44 25.17
N ASN A 486 1.50 -8.14 24.11
CA ASN A 486 0.80 -6.89 23.93
C ASN A 486 -0.43 -6.89 24.83
N VAL A 487 -0.61 -5.85 25.65
CA VAL A 487 -1.76 -5.77 26.55
C VAL A 487 -2.41 -4.41 26.46
N ILE A 488 -3.70 -4.40 26.10
CA ILE A 488 -4.55 -3.22 26.06
C ILE A 488 -5.24 -3.10 27.43
N GLY A 489 -5.20 -1.90 28.01
CA GLY A 489 -5.87 -1.60 29.26
C GLY A 489 -5.19 -2.11 30.54
N ALA A 490 -4.02 -2.74 30.51
CA ALA A 490 -3.25 -3.10 31.72
C ALA A 490 -1.76 -3.37 31.43
N THR A 491 -0.95 -3.55 32.47
CA THR A 491 0.33 -4.27 32.35
C THR A 491 0.09 -5.76 32.07
N ALA A 492 1.08 -6.48 31.51
CA ALA A 492 1.00 -7.93 31.33
C ALA A 492 0.99 -8.73 32.67
N THR A 493 1.22 -8.05 33.79
CA THR A 493 1.00 -8.55 35.16
C THR A 493 -0.39 -8.22 35.73
N GLY A 494 -1.27 -7.57 34.96
CA GLY A 494 -2.62 -7.17 35.38
C GLY A 494 -2.66 -5.95 36.32
N GLY A 495 -1.59 -5.14 36.34
CA GLY A 495 -1.49 -3.90 37.11
C GLY A 495 -1.96 -2.67 36.33
N ALA A 496 -2.19 -1.56 37.06
CA ALA A 496 -2.54 -0.24 36.51
C ALA A 496 -3.68 -0.25 35.46
N LYS A 497 -4.72 -1.06 35.70
CA LYS A 497 -5.79 -1.32 34.74
C LYS A 497 -6.59 -0.06 34.39
N PHE A 498 -6.98 0.08 33.13
CA PHE A 498 -7.77 1.20 32.62
C PHE A 498 -9.17 1.25 33.24
N ASP A 499 -9.72 2.46 33.35
CA ASP A 499 -10.91 2.82 34.14
C ASP A 499 -11.72 3.83 33.29
N GLY A 500 -12.63 3.31 32.46
CA GLY A 500 -13.26 4.06 31.37
C GLY A 500 -13.63 3.21 30.15
N VAL A 501 -13.69 3.82 28.97
CA VAL A 501 -13.96 3.17 27.67
C VAL A 501 -12.78 3.39 26.72
N MET A 502 -12.43 2.36 25.93
CA MET A 502 -11.53 2.47 24.77
C MET A 502 -12.23 2.03 23.49
N ASP A 503 -11.69 2.47 22.36
CA ASP A 503 -12.22 2.27 21.01
C ASP A 503 -11.08 2.47 20.00
N ASP A 504 -11.16 1.84 18.82
CA ASP A 504 -10.30 2.07 17.64
C ASP A 504 -8.81 2.04 18.02
N VAL A 505 -8.41 0.95 18.69
CA VAL A 505 -7.03 0.73 19.16
C VAL A 505 -6.21 0.16 18.01
N ARG A 506 -5.26 0.94 17.49
CA ARG A 506 -4.42 0.57 16.35
C ARG A 506 -2.95 0.45 16.71
N ILE A 507 -2.23 -0.48 16.07
CA ILE A 507 -0.77 -0.63 16.16
C ILE A 507 -0.19 -0.72 14.76
N TYR A 508 0.65 0.23 14.37
CA TYR A 508 1.31 0.31 13.07
C TYR A 508 2.77 -0.14 13.16
N LYS A 509 3.23 -0.97 12.21
CA LYS A 509 4.66 -1.28 11.99
C LYS A 509 5.32 -0.16 11.19
N GLY A 510 5.48 1.00 11.82
CA GLY A 510 6.13 2.17 11.25
C GLY A 510 5.86 3.43 12.06
N ALA A 511 6.67 4.46 11.82
CA ALA A 511 6.51 5.76 12.44
C ALA A 511 5.57 6.65 11.63
N LEU A 512 4.33 6.83 12.08
CA LEU A 512 3.38 7.75 11.45
C LEU A 512 3.80 9.21 11.70
N SER A 513 3.64 10.03 10.67
CA SER A 513 3.71 11.49 10.73
C SER A 513 2.50 12.11 11.43
N GLU A 514 2.60 13.39 11.77
CA GLU A 514 1.49 14.17 12.32
C GLU A 514 0.30 14.24 11.34
N ALA A 515 0.56 14.25 10.03
CA ALA A 515 -0.47 14.24 8.99
C ALA A 515 -1.25 12.91 8.98
N GLU A 516 -0.54 11.77 9.02
CA GLU A 516 -1.14 10.44 9.09
C GLU A 516 -1.97 10.23 10.36
N ILE A 517 -1.51 10.76 11.50
CA ILE A 517 -2.30 10.75 12.75
C ILE A 517 -3.54 11.64 12.60
N GLY A 518 -3.45 12.75 11.88
CA GLY A 518 -4.58 13.59 11.50
C GLY A 518 -5.60 12.87 10.62
N GLU A 519 -5.15 12.07 9.64
CA GLU A 519 -6.01 11.27 8.76
C GLU A 519 -6.81 10.22 9.55
N ILE A 520 -6.17 9.48 10.47
CA ILE A 520 -6.85 8.51 11.36
C ILE A 520 -7.97 9.16 12.17
N ILE A 521 -7.78 10.40 12.62
CA ILE A 521 -8.82 11.17 13.34
C ILE A 521 -9.90 11.67 12.36
N ALA A 522 -9.51 12.04 11.15
CA ALA A 522 -10.40 12.58 10.11
C ALA A 522 -11.32 11.52 9.49
N GLU A 523 -10.95 10.24 9.50
CA GLU A 523 -11.80 9.08 9.11
C GLU A 523 -13.11 8.98 9.91
N ILE A 524 -13.22 9.66 11.05
CA ILE A 524 -14.38 9.59 11.94
C ILE A 524 -15.30 10.78 11.68
N PRO A 525 -16.54 10.57 11.20
CA PRO A 525 -17.43 11.68 10.95
C PRO A 525 -17.90 12.29 12.28
N ILE A 526 -17.88 13.62 12.33
CA ILE A 526 -18.41 14.44 13.43
C ILE A 526 -19.94 14.50 13.43
N ARG A 527 -20.60 14.15 12.31
CA ARG A 527 -22.05 13.99 12.15
C ARG A 527 -22.33 12.84 11.20
N HIS A 528 -23.31 12.00 11.49
CA HIS A 528 -23.67 10.88 10.61
C HIS A 528 -25.15 10.56 10.73
N TRP A 529 -25.93 10.96 9.73
CA TRP A 529 -27.33 10.56 9.57
C TRP A 529 -27.41 9.45 8.53
N LYS A 530 -27.63 8.22 8.98
CA LYS A 530 -27.80 7.08 8.07
C LYS A 530 -29.05 7.23 7.20
N LEU A 531 -30.15 7.68 7.79
CA LEU A 531 -31.48 7.78 7.17
C LEU A 531 -32.22 6.43 7.04
N ASP A 532 -31.84 5.45 7.87
CA ASP A 532 -32.41 4.09 7.96
C ASP A 532 -33.75 4.00 8.71
N GLU A 533 -34.28 5.10 9.25
CA GLU A 533 -35.50 5.07 10.02
C GLU A 533 -36.72 4.63 9.17
N THR A 534 -37.78 4.15 9.82
CA THR A 534 -38.94 3.56 9.13
C THR A 534 -40.28 4.05 9.67
N GLY A 535 -41.31 3.95 8.83
CA GLY A 535 -42.69 4.28 9.21
C GLY A 535 -42.98 5.76 9.07
N THR A 536 -43.31 6.44 10.17
CA THR A 536 -43.70 7.86 10.19
C THR A 536 -43.04 8.64 11.32
N ASP A 537 -41.85 8.22 11.77
CA ASP A 537 -41.04 9.07 12.65
C ASP A 537 -40.55 10.30 11.85
N ILE A 538 -40.47 11.44 12.51
CA ILE A 538 -39.96 12.69 11.95
C ILE A 538 -38.52 12.97 12.39
N THR A 539 -37.85 11.98 12.98
CA THR A 539 -36.50 12.07 13.53
C THR A 539 -35.53 11.31 12.63
N ALA A 540 -34.55 12.01 12.05
CA ALA A 540 -33.35 11.40 11.48
C ALA A 540 -32.30 11.34 12.59
N ILE A 541 -31.86 10.15 13.00
CA ILE A 541 -30.93 10.00 14.12
C ILE A 541 -29.52 10.36 13.64
N ASP A 542 -28.81 11.22 14.40
CA ASP A 542 -27.36 11.33 14.25
C ASP A 542 -26.74 10.22 15.12
N VAL A 543 -25.95 9.33 14.54
CA VAL A 543 -25.32 8.23 15.28
C VAL A 543 -24.07 8.66 16.06
N ARG A 544 -23.65 9.92 15.94
CA ARG A 544 -22.42 10.45 16.60
C ARG A 544 -22.70 11.25 17.86
N ASP A 545 -23.75 12.06 17.87
CA ASP A 545 -24.26 12.73 19.07
C ASP A 545 -25.78 12.98 18.96
N ASN A 546 -26.40 13.59 19.98
CA ASN A 546 -27.85 13.79 20.00
C ASN A 546 -28.32 15.00 19.15
N GLN A 547 -27.61 15.37 18.07
CA GLN A 547 -28.01 16.41 17.09
C GLN A 547 -28.91 15.83 15.98
N ASN A 548 -29.87 14.98 16.36
CA ASN A 548 -30.85 14.38 15.46
C ASN A 548 -31.54 15.43 14.57
N GLY A 549 -31.67 15.11 13.29
CA GLY A 549 -32.41 15.89 12.34
C GLY A 549 -33.92 15.81 12.54
N THR A 550 -34.62 16.91 12.29
CA THR A 550 -36.10 16.91 12.20
C THR A 550 -36.53 16.97 10.73
N LEU A 551 -37.32 15.99 10.28
CA LEU A 551 -37.99 15.97 8.99
C LEU A 551 -39.09 17.05 8.97
N ASN A 552 -39.06 17.92 7.96
CA ASN A 552 -40.05 18.98 7.76
C ASN A 552 -40.79 18.77 6.43
N ASN A 553 -42.11 18.96 6.47
CA ASN A 553 -43.09 18.82 5.38
C ASN A 553 -43.37 17.41 4.84
N PHE A 554 -42.53 16.43 5.15
CA PHE A 554 -42.71 15.02 4.75
C PHE A 554 -44.13 14.49 5.01
N ASN A 555 -44.70 13.88 3.96
CA ASN A 555 -46.09 13.44 3.96
C ASN A 555 -46.27 11.92 4.23
N PHE A 556 -45.17 11.15 4.14
CA PHE A 556 -45.10 9.68 4.32
C PHE A 556 -45.95 8.88 3.31
N ASP A 557 -45.92 9.28 2.03
CA ASP A 557 -46.44 8.54 0.89
C ASP A 557 -45.31 7.96 0.01
N ALA A 558 -45.59 7.64 -1.26
CA ALA A 558 -44.61 7.00 -2.16
C ALA A 558 -43.55 7.98 -2.70
N ASP A 559 -43.77 9.28 -2.60
CA ASP A 559 -42.91 10.33 -3.16
C ASP A 559 -42.23 11.18 -2.08
N SER A 560 -42.54 10.97 -0.80
CA SER A 560 -41.98 11.71 0.34
C SER A 560 -41.97 10.88 1.61
N GLY A 561 -40.78 10.61 2.18
CA GLY A 561 -40.60 9.90 3.45
C GLY A 561 -39.58 8.76 3.39
N TRP A 562 -39.56 7.93 4.44
CA TRP A 562 -38.65 6.79 4.57
C TRP A 562 -38.85 5.75 3.46
N THR A 563 -37.76 5.33 2.84
CA THR A 563 -37.69 4.41 1.69
C THR A 563 -36.49 3.46 1.83
N THR A 564 -36.30 2.56 0.87
CA THR A 564 -35.01 1.89 0.65
C THR A 564 -34.02 2.88 0.02
N GLY A 565 -32.80 2.98 0.56
CA GLY A 565 -31.71 3.77 0.02
C GLY A 565 -30.71 2.92 -0.78
N GLN A 566 -29.44 3.23 -0.64
CA GLN A 566 -28.30 2.48 -1.19
C GLN A 566 -27.72 1.53 -0.14
N ILE A 567 -27.65 1.97 1.12
CA ILE A 567 -27.24 1.17 2.28
C ILE A 567 -28.47 1.06 3.19
N ASP A 568 -29.05 -0.15 3.31
CA ASP A 568 -30.25 -0.42 4.12
C ASP A 568 -31.48 0.47 3.80
N GLY A 569 -31.63 1.62 4.47
CA GLY A 569 -32.75 2.56 4.31
C GLY A 569 -32.33 3.87 3.63
N GLY A 570 -33.22 4.84 3.59
CA GLY A 570 -32.97 6.16 2.99
C GLY A 570 -34.18 7.07 3.04
N LEU A 571 -33.99 8.35 2.69
CA LEU A 571 -35.03 9.38 2.77
C LEU A 571 -35.37 9.97 1.41
N ARG A 572 -36.66 9.90 1.03
CA ARG A 572 -37.19 10.39 -0.26
C ARG A 572 -37.79 11.78 -0.11
N PHE A 573 -37.39 12.69 -1.00
CA PHE A 573 -37.75 14.11 -1.02
C PHE A 573 -38.54 14.43 -2.30
N ASP A 574 -39.66 15.14 -2.15
CA ASP A 574 -40.64 15.38 -3.23
C ASP A 574 -40.30 16.49 -4.26
N GLY A 575 -39.09 17.07 -4.19
CA GLY A 575 -38.69 18.17 -5.06
C GLY A 575 -39.38 19.50 -4.83
N SER A 576 -40.30 19.62 -3.85
CA SER A 576 -41.23 20.74 -3.69
C SER A 576 -41.03 21.52 -2.39
N ASP A 577 -41.08 20.87 -1.22
CA ASP A 577 -40.82 21.54 0.06
C ASP A 577 -40.15 20.73 1.19
N ASP A 578 -39.92 19.42 1.01
CA ASP A 578 -39.23 18.53 1.97
C ASP A 578 -37.81 18.98 2.34
N TYR A 579 -37.43 18.87 3.63
CA TYR A 579 -36.05 19.02 4.11
C TYR A 579 -35.83 18.49 5.53
N VAL A 580 -34.59 18.09 5.86
CA VAL A 580 -34.20 17.76 7.25
C VAL A 580 -33.47 18.93 7.89
N ALA A 581 -33.91 19.37 9.07
CA ALA A 581 -33.20 20.33 9.90
C ALA A 581 -32.21 19.59 10.82
N ALA A 582 -30.96 19.46 10.39
CA ALA A 582 -29.94 18.53 10.90
C ALA A 582 -29.01 19.13 11.98
N GLY A 583 -29.60 19.86 12.94
CA GLY A 583 -28.86 20.51 14.02
C GLY A 583 -27.89 21.61 13.54
N SER A 584 -26.76 21.74 14.22
CA SER A 584 -25.67 22.67 13.86
C SER A 584 -24.28 22.12 14.18
N ASN A 585 -23.28 22.61 13.45
CA ASN A 585 -21.86 22.49 13.80
C ASN A 585 -21.04 23.63 13.17
N THR A 586 -19.82 23.82 13.67
CA THR A 586 -18.77 24.57 12.97
C THR A 586 -18.13 23.65 11.93
N LEU A 587 -17.88 24.18 10.72
CA LEU A 587 -16.94 23.56 9.78
C LEU A 587 -15.60 24.32 9.88
N GLY A 588 -14.50 23.56 9.94
CA GLY A 588 -13.16 24.11 10.10
C GLY A 588 -12.57 24.63 8.80
N ASP A 589 -11.26 24.93 8.82
CA ASP A 589 -10.49 25.17 7.59
C ASP A 589 -10.38 23.89 6.73
N ASP A 590 -10.44 22.73 7.40
CA ASP A 590 -10.54 21.39 6.81
C ASP A 590 -11.89 20.75 7.19
N PHE A 591 -12.52 20.05 6.24
CA PHE A 591 -13.71 19.21 6.46
C PHE A 591 -14.02 18.36 5.23
N THR A 592 -14.86 17.33 5.40
CA THR A 592 -15.43 16.58 4.28
C THR A 592 -16.92 16.38 4.49
N ILE A 593 -17.72 16.42 3.44
CA ILE A 593 -19.15 16.08 3.46
C ILE A 593 -19.38 15.01 2.42
N THR A 594 -20.09 13.94 2.80
CA THR A 594 -20.42 12.82 1.92
C THR A 594 -21.90 12.46 1.98
N ALA A 595 -22.46 11.92 0.90
CA ALA A 595 -23.81 11.38 0.86
C ALA A 595 -23.99 10.43 -0.33
N TRP A 596 -24.90 9.46 -0.20
CA TRP A 596 -25.52 8.78 -1.33
C TRP A 596 -26.68 9.58 -1.87
N ILE A 597 -26.76 9.71 -3.19
CA ILE A 597 -27.86 10.42 -3.87
C ILE A 597 -28.40 9.65 -5.07
N LYS A 598 -29.73 9.67 -5.22
CA LYS A 598 -30.44 9.21 -6.42
C LYS A 598 -31.47 10.26 -6.80
N ARG A 599 -31.41 10.74 -8.03
CA ARG A 599 -32.21 11.89 -8.49
C ARG A 599 -33.36 11.45 -9.38
N ASP A 600 -34.54 11.98 -9.16
CA ASP A 600 -35.73 11.73 -9.99
C ASP A 600 -35.82 12.74 -11.15
N THR A 601 -35.23 13.95 -11.01
CA THR A 601 -35.25 14.97 -12.09
C THR A 601 -33.91 15.60 -12.46
N ALA A 602 -33.76 15.83 -13.77
CA ALA A 602 -32.56 16.40 -14.40
C ALA A 602 -32.44 17.94 -14.26
N SER A 603 -33.53 18.62 -13.90
CA SER A 603 -33.67 20.08 -13.95
C SER A 603 -33.66 20.75 -12.57
N SER A 604 -33.27 22.02 -12.56
CA SER A 604 -33.09 22.87 -11.36
C SER A 604 -31.88 22.45 -10.53
N ASP A 605 -31.43 23.36 -9.66
CA ASP A 605 -30.41 23.05 -8.66
C ASP A 605 -31.05 22.19 -7.54
N ARG A 606 -30.43 21.06 -7.20
CA ARG A 606 -30.91 20.09 -6.21
C ARG A 606 -29.91 19.99 -5.07
N MET A 607 -30.25 20.57 -3.92
CA MET A 607 -29.35 20.69 -2.76
C MET A 607 -29.24 19.35 -2.04
N ILE A 608 -28.03 18.87 -1.85
CA ILE A 608 -27.74 17.66 -1.07
C ILE A 608 -27.64 18.08 0.40
N PHE A 609 -26.81 19.08 0.66
CA PHE A 609 -26.52 19.62 1.98
C PHE A 609 -26.33 21.14 1.90
N SER A 610 -26.70 21.87 2.95
CA SER A 610 -26.28 23.26 3.15
C SER A 610 -26.01 23.61 4.61
N GLN A 611 -25.08 24.53 4.83
CA GLN A 611 -24.96 25.25 6.10
C GLN A 611 -25.59 26.64 5.94
N TYR A 612 -26.73 26.83 6.62
CA TYR A 612 -27.60 27.98 6.48
C TYR A 612 -27.47 28.94 7.67
N ASP A 613 -27.29 30.23 7.38
CA ASP A 613 -27.11 31.31 8.37
C ASP A 613 -28.40 32.12 8.65
N GLY A 614 -29.51 31.77 7.98
CA GLY A 614 -30.75 32.56 8.01
C GLY A 614 -30.84 33.65 6.95
N THR A 615 -29.84 33.78 6.07
CA THR A 615 -29.79 34.76 4.97
C THR A 615 -29.53 34.07 3.63
N THR A 616 -29.37 34.85 2.56
CA THR A 616 -28.94 34.36 1.24
C THR A 616 -27.54 34.87 0.90
N THR A 617 -26.68 35.07 1.91
CA THR A 617 -25.33 35.64 1.72
C THR A 617 -24.36 35.06 2.73
N GLY A 618 -23.50 34.14 2.28
CA GLY A 618 -22.49 33.47 3.11
C GLY A 618 -22.80 32.02 3.47
N ALA A 619 -23.98 31.51 3.09
CA ALA A 619 -24.32 30.10 3.20
C ALA A 619 -23.45 29.24 2.26
N PHE A 620 -23.03 28.07 2.74
CA PHE A 620 -22.39 27.04 1.91
C PHE A 620 -23.45 26.04 1.43
N ILE A 621 -23.38 25.69 0.15
CA ILE A 621 -24.25 24.71 -0.49
C ILE A 621 -23.41 23.64 -1.19
N PHE A 622 -23.78 22.37 -1.00
CA PHE A 622 -23.30 21.22 -1.74
C PHE A 622 -24.49 20.60 -2.48
N TYR A 623 -24.42 20.56 -3.81
CA TYR A 623 -25.61 20.39 -4.63
C TYR A 623 -25.30 19.81 -6.02
N VAL A 624 -26.34 19.35 -6.70
CA VAL A 624 -26.28 19.06 -8.13
C VAL A 624 -26.89 20.25 -8.87
N ALA A 625 -26.07 20.94 -9.65
CA ALA A 625 -26.45 22.14 -10.40
C ALA A 625 -27.37 21.80 -11.59
N ASN A 626 -28.19 22.78 -11.99
CA ASN A 626 -29.06 22.69 -13.15
C ASN A 626 -28.26 22.36 -14.43
N GLY A 627 -28.53 21.19 -15.00
CA GLY A 627 -27.65 20.55 -16.00
C GLY A 627 -27.03 19.24 -15.51
N GLY A 628 -27.23 18.86 -14.25
CA GLY A 628 -26.86 17.56 -13.69
C GLY A 628 -25.41 17.44 -13.24
N LYS A 629 -24.73 18.54 -12.88
CA LYS A 629 -23.31 18.53 -12.49
C LYS A 629 -23.14 18.68 -10.99
N LEU A 630 -22.24 17.92 -10.36
CA LEU A 630 -21.90 18.15 -8.94
C LEU A 630 -21.27 19.54 -8.76
N ALA A 631 -21.64 20.24 -7.70
CA ALA A 631 -21.22 21.62 -7.45
C ALA A 631 -21.16 21.94 -5.95
N ALA A 632 -20.27 22.87 -5.60
CA ALA A 632 -20.15 23.42 -4.27
C ALA A 632 -19.98 24.94 -4.36
N HIS A 633 -20.71 25.70 -3.54
CA HIS A 633 -20.67 27.16 -3.61
C HIS A 633 -20.84 27.79 -2.22
N GLN A 634 -20.17 28.91 -2.02
CA GLN A 634 -20.38 29.81 -0.90
C GLN A 634 -20.46 31.26 -1.42
N ASP A 635 -21.59 31.92 -1.18
CA ASP A 635 -21.82 33.29 -1.63
C ASP A 635 -20.73 34.27 -1.13
N GLY A 636 -19.97 34.85 -2.06
CA GLY A 636 -18.86 35.76 -1.77
C GLY A 636 -17.51 35.09 -1.50
N GLY A 637 -17.41 33.78 -1.71
CA GLY A 637 -16.17 32.99 -1.66
C GLY A 637 -16.13 31.95 -2.78
N LEU A 638 -16.08 30.67 -2.41
CA LEU A 638 -15.90 29.51 -3.29
C LEU A 638 -17.02 29.33 -4.34
N TYR A 639 -16.68 28.97 -5.59
CA TYR A 639 -17.63 28.42 -6.57
C TYR A 639 -16.97 27.32 -7.41
N GLU A 640 -17.43 26.08 -7.25
CA GLU A 640 -16.97 24.89 -7.96
C GLU A 640 -18.09 24.22 -8.75
N LEU A 641 -17.74 23.67 -9.92
CA LEU A 641 -18.66 22.97 -10.82
C LEU A 641 -17.92 21.85 -11.56
N GLY A 642 -18.33 20.60 -11.32
CA GLY A 642 -17.72 19.39 -11.88
C GLY A 642 -17.92 19.19 -13.37
N ALA A 643 -17.20 18.22 -13.92
CA ALA A 643 -17.22 17.88 -15.34
C ALA A 643 -18.37 16.92 -15.68
N THR A 644 -18.63 15.93 -14.83
CA THR A 644 -19.56 14.83 -15.09
C THR A 644 -21.02 15.24 -14.99
N THR A 645 -21.86 14.58 -15.79
CA THR A 645 -23.31 14.78 -15.78
C THR A 645 -23.96 13.55 -15.13
N LEU A 646 -24.45 13.72 -13.92
CA LEU A 646 -25.18 12.71 -13.16
C LEU A 646 -26.56 12.47 -13.80
N ASN A 647 -26.85 11.20 -14.09
CA ASN A 647 -28.14 10.75 -14.60
C ASN A 647 -29.24 10.83 -13.53
N VAL A 648 -30.49 10.68 -13.97
CA VAL A 648 -31.62 10.37 -13.08
C VAL A 648 -31.77 8.86 -12.93
N ASP A 649 -32.49 8.43 -11.89
CA ASP A 649 -32.74 7.01 -11.53
C ASP A 649 -31.49 6.16 -11.25
N GLN A 650 -30.31 6.78 -11.17
CA GLN A 650 -29.03 6.17 -10.83
C GLN A 650 -28.54 6.66 -9.46
N TRP A 651 -27.99 5.76 -8.66
CA TRP A 651 -27.27 6.10 -7.42
C TRP A 651 -25.87 6.61 -7.74
N TYR A 652 -25.45 7.62 -6.99
CA TYR A 652 -24.09 8.17 -6.98
C TYR A 652 -23.68 8.44 -5.54
N HIS A 653 -22.47 8.08 -5.18
CA HIS A 653 -21.86 8.61 -3.96
C HIS A 653 -21.22 9.95 -4.31
N VAL A 654 -21.42 10.98 -3.49
CA VAL A 654 -20.89 12.32 -3.75
C VAL A 654 -20.18 12.86 -2.53
N ALA A 655 -18.97 13.38 -2.74
CA ALA A 655 -18.16 14.00 -1.69
C ALA A 655 -17.71 15.42 -2.05
N PHE A 656 -17.60 16.26 -1.03
CA PHE A 656 -16.89 17.55 -1.08
C PHE A 656 -15.84 17.57 0.02
N VAL A 657 -14.58 17.79 -0.35
CA VAL A 657 -13.42 17.86 0.54
C VAL A 657 -12.87 19.28 0.57
N LYS A 658 -12.66 19.81 1.77
CA LYS A 658 -11.96 21.07 2.04
C LYS A 658 -10.64 20.75 2.73
N ASN A 659 -9.52 21.25 2.18
CA ASN A 659 -8.19 21.14 2.76
C ASN A 659 -7.50 22.52 2.70
N GLY A 660 -7.49 23.24 3.82
CA GLY A 660 -6.91 24.57 3.99
C GLY A 660 -7.49 25.59 3.00
N THR A 661 -6.71 26.00 2.01
CA THR A 661 -7.20 26.85 0.92
C THR A 661 -7.91 26.07 -0.18
N SER A 662 -7.56 24.82 -0.41
CA SER A 662 -8.06 23.98 -1.50
C SER A 662 -9.46 23.43 -1.22
N ALA A 663 -10.17 23.10 -2.29
CA ALA A 663 -11.45 22.40 -2.27
C ALA A 663 -11.49 21.42 -3.44
N ALA A 664 -12.07 20.24 -3.24
CA ALA A 664 -12.23 19.23 -4.26
C ALA A 664 -13.60 18.54 -4.17
N GLY A 665 -14.08 18.02 -5.29
CA GLY A 665 -15.32 17.24 -5.39
C GLY A 665 -15.06 15.86 -5.97
N TYR A 666 -15.87 14.90 -5.56
CA TYR A 666 -15.78 13.51 -6.03
C TYR A 666 -17.18 12.96 -6.33
N ILE A 667 -17.28 12.18 -7.40
CA ILE A 667 -18.42 11.32 -7.70
C ILE A 667 -17.90 9.90 -7.70
N ASP A 668 -18.52 9.03 -6.91
CA ASP A 668 -18.18 7.62 -6.85
C ASP A 668 -16.67 7.46 -6.56
N GLY A 669 -16.13 8.24 -5.61
CA GLY A 669 -14.70 8.27 -5.29
C GLY A 669 -13.76 8.89 -6.34
N ASN A 670 -14.18 8.95 -7.61
CA ASN A 670 -13.43 9.55 -8.70
C ASN A 670 -13.42 11.09 -8.57
N PHE A 671 -12.30 11.70 -8.92
CA PHE A 671 -12.09 13.14 -8.81
C PHE A 671 -12.84 13.93 -9.90
N GLU A 672 -13.61 14.95 -9.50
CA GLU A 672 -14.42 15.78 -10.40
C GLU A 672 -13.86 17.19 -10.66
N PHE A 673 -13.33 17.84 -9.63
CA PHE A 673 -12.83 19.21 -9.68
C PHE A 673 -11.87 19.52 -8.53
N SER A 674 -10.94 20.46 -8.75
CA SER A 674 -10.19 21.15 -7.69
C SER A 674 -10.22 22.66 -7.90
N ASN A 675 -10.32 23.42 -6.80
CA ASN A 675 -10.11 24.87 -6.85
C ASN A 675 -8.62 25.19 -7.02
N ALA A 676 -8.19 25.46 -8.24
CA ALA A 676 -6.87 26.03 -8.55
C ALA A 676 -6.86 27.58 -8.52
N GLY A 677 -7.85 28.20 -7.86
CA GLY A 677 -8.43 29.49 -8.24
C GLY A 677 -8.69 30.53 -7.12
N GLY A 678 -7.95 30.50 -6.01
CA GLY A 678 -7.62 31.72 -5.23
C GLY A 678 -8.69 32.38 -4.33
N ASP A 679 -9.98 32.11 -4.50
CA ASP A 679 -11.03 32.64 -3.61
C ASP A 679 -11.27 31.68 -2.41
N ALA A 680 -10.84 32.10 -1.23
CA ALA A 680 -10.97 31.31 0.00
C ALA A 680 -12.43 31.23 0.49
N MET A 681 -12.81 30.09 1.07
CA MET A 681 -14.05 30.01 1.84
C MET A 681 -14.02 30.95 3.05
N ILE A 682 -15.19 31.49 3.38
CA ILE A 682 -15.42 32.32 4.56
C ILE A 682 -15.71 31.37 5.73
N ALA A 683 -15.05 31.58 6.87
CA ALA A 683 -15.19 30.72 8.05
C ALA A 683 -16.64 30.62 8.56
N MET A 684 -17.10 29.39 8.79
CA MET A 684 -18.49 29.05 9.10
C MET A 684 -18.63 28.51 10.54
N ALA A 685 -18.84 29.43 11.48
CA ALA A 685 -18.96 29.11 12.90
C ALA A 685 -20.42 28.77 13.29
N ASN A 686 -20.67 27.51 13.65
CA ASN A 686 -21.92 27.00 14.21
C ASN A 686 -23.20 27.39 13.44
N LEU A 687 -23.20 27.16 12.12
CA LEU A 687 -24.37 27.37 11.27
C LEU A 687 -25.32 26.15 11.31
N ALA A 688 -26.58 26.36 10.91
CA ALA A 688 -27.58 25.29 10.90
C ALA A 688 -27.38 24.39 9.68
N ASN A 689 -27.36 23.08 9.89
CA ASN A 689 -27.26 22.10 8.81
C ASN A 689 -28.65 21.80 8.24
N ILE A 690 -28.76 21.73 6.91
CA ILE A 690 -29.98 21.36 6.21
C ILE A 690 -29.64 20.28 5.18
N ILE A 691 -30.33 19.14 5.23
CA ILE A 691 -30.25 18.09 4.20
C ILE A 691 -31.43 18.26 3.24
N GLY A 692 -31.16 18.15 1.94
CA GLY A 692 -32.18 18.22 0.88
C GLY A 692 -32.63 19.63 0.47
N ALA A 693 -32.09 20.71 1.05
CA ALA A 693 -32.56 22.07 0.77
C ALA A 693 -31.55 23.19 1.08
N HIS A 694 -31.82 24.39 0.54
CA HIS A 694 -31.18 25.65 0.93
C HIS A 694 -32.24 26.76 1.06
N GLY A 695 -32.48 27.26 2.28
CA GLY A 695 -33.47 28.28 2.57
C GLY A 695 -34.86 27.95 1.97
N THR A 696 -35.41 28.86 1.16
CA THR A 696 -36.70 28.67 0.46
C THR A 696 -36.58 28.11 -0.97
N GLY A 697 -35.44 27.51 -1.35
CA GLY A 697 -35.22 26.99 -2.70
C GLY A 697 -34.38 25.71 -2.76
N GLY A 698 -34.05 25.28 -3.99
CA GLY A 698 -33.13 24.19 -4.27
C GLY A 698 -33.52 22.81 -3.70
N ARG A 699 -34.82 22.54 -3.54
CA ARG A 699 -35.29 21.28 -2.93
C ARG A 699 -34.80 20.05 -3.70
N PHE A 700 -34.26 19.07 -2.99
CA PHE A 700 -33.88 17.78 -3.55
C PHE A 700 -35.10 17.01 -4.02
N ASP A 701 -34.92 16.17 -5.05
CA ASP A 701 -35.98 15.51 -5.81
C ASP A 701 -35.47 14.11 -6.15
N GLY A 702 -35.90 13.14 -5.35
CA GLY A 702 -35.34 11.78 -5.31
C GLY A 702 -34.96 11.34 -3.89
N VAL A 703 -33.97 10.46 -3.75
CA VAL A 703 -33.54 9.86 -2.47
C VAL A 703 -32.16 10.37 -2.06
N ILE A 704 -31.98 10.68 -0.78
CA ILE A 704 -30.67 10.88 -0.13
C ILE A 704 -30.51 9.82 0.97
N ASP A 705 -29.30 9.31 1.11
CA ASP A 705 -28.91 8.26 2.04
C ASP A 705 -27.50 8.55 2.61
N ASP A 706 -27.20 8.03 3.80
CA ASP A 706 -25.90 8.01 4.48
C ASP A 706 -25.11 9.34 4.48
N VAL A 707 -25.74 10.40 4.99
CA VAL A 707 -25.14 11.74 5.03
C VAL A 707 -24.14 11.86 6.18
N ARG A 708 -22.87 12.10 5.85
CA ARG A 708 -21.77 12.22 6.82
C ARG A 708 -21.05 13.57 6.70
N ILE A 709 -20.56 14.07 7.83
CA ILE A 709 -19.67 15.24 7.91
C ILE A 709 -18.44 14.84 8.71
N TYR A 710 -17.26 15.09 8.18
CA TYR A 710 -15.97 14.83 8.81
C TYR A 710 -15.30 16.16 9.20
N GLY A 711 -14.61 16.17 10.34
CA GLY A 711 -13.93 17.35 10.87
C GLY A 711 -12.59 17.67 10.21
N GLY A 712 -12.20 16.92 9.17
CA GLY A 712 -10.97 17.10 8.41
C GLY A 712 -11.15 16.70 6.94
N ALA A 713 -10.10 16.91 6.16
CA ALA A 713 -10.03 16.50 4.75
C ALA A 713 -9.81 14.99 4.66
N LEU A 714 -10.75 14.25 4.08
CA LEU A 714 -10.52 12.85 3.70
C LEU A 714 -9.60 12.80 2.48
N SER A 715 -8.68 11.85 2.48
CA SER A 715 -7.82 11.56 1.33
C SER A 715 -8.61 10.89 0.19
N ASN A 716 -8.11 10.98 -1.04
CA ASN A 716 -8.71 10.22 -2.16
C ASN A 716 -8.83 8.74 -1.83
N LYS A 717 -7.87 8.17 -1.09
CA LYS A 717 -7.86 6.75 -0.69
C LYS A 717 -8.99 6.38 0.28
N ALA A 718 -9.34 7.28 1.21
CA ALA A 718 -10.52 7.11 2.05
C ALA A 718 -11.85 7.25 1.27
N LEU A 719 -11.78 7.80 0.05
CA LEU A 719 -12.92 8.02 -0.84
C LEU A 719 -12.93 7.10 -2.08
N SER A 720 -11.89 6.33 -2.39
CA SER A 720 -11.71 5.72 -3.71
C SER A 720 -12.54 4.46 -3.96
N GLY A 721 -13.49 4.15 -3.08
CA GLY A 721 -14.43 3.03 -3.23
C GLY A 721 -13.82 1.63 -3.09
N VAL A 722 -12.49 1.45 -3.14
CA VAL A 722 -11.77 0.17 -3.06
C VAL A 722 -11.38 -0.26 -1.64
N ALA A 723 -11.19 -1.57 -1.45
CA ALA A 723 -10.69 -2.15 -0.22
C ALA A 723 -9.22 -1.77 0.02
N THR A 724 -8.82 -1.65 1.29
CA THR A 724 -7.44 -1.27 1.67
C THR A 724 -6.91 -2.10 2.85
N ASN A 725 -5.64 -1.90 3.23
CA ASN A 725 -5.00 -2.55 4.38
C ASN A 725 -5.19 -4.09 4.43
N PRO A 726 -4.71 -4.82 3.40
CA PRO A 726 -4.82 -6.28 3.34
C PRO A 726 -4.06 -6.96 4.48
N VAL A 727 -4.61 -8.06 4.99
CA VAL A 727 -3.87 -9.08 5.74
C VAL A 727 -4.20 -10.46 5.18
N PRO A 728 -3.22 -11.34 4.88
CA PRO A 728 -1.78 -11.09 4.85
C PRO A 728 -1.44 -9.86 4.01
N TYR A 729 -0.53 -9.02 4.53
CA TYR A 729 -0.13 -7.80 3.85
C TYR A 729 0.52 -8.13 2.52
N ASP A 730 0.57 -7.14 1.63
CA ASP A 730 1.29 -7.34 0.40
C ASP A 730 2.77 -7.65 0.67
N GLU A 731 3.27 -8.58 -0.14
CA GLU A 731 4.55 -9.29 -0.02
C GLU A 731 4.82 -10.01 1.33
N ASP A 732 3.82 -10.22 2.19
CA ASP A 732 4.11 -10.79 3.52
C ASP A 732 4.50 -12.27 3.47
N SER A 733 5.26 -12.72 4.48
CA SER A 733 5.61 -14.13 4.66
C SER A 733 4.84 -14.70 5.84
N TYR A 734 3.91 -15.63 5.55
CA TYR A 734 2.94 -16.13 6.53
C TYR A 734 3.20 -17.59 6.89
N ALA A 735 3.23 -17.93 8.19
CA ALA A 735 3.47 -19.30 8.61
C ALA A 735 2.33 -20.23 8.16
N SER A 736 2.69 -21.42 7.65
CA SER A 736 1.73 -22.45 7.22
C SER A 736 0.73 -22.79 8.34
N GLY A 737 -0.56 -22.58 8.08
CA GLY A 737 -1.66 -22.72 9.03
C GLY A 737 -2.96 -22.14 8.47
N ASP A 738 -3.94 -21.87 9.34
CA ASP A 738 -5.21 -21.23 8.98
C ASP A 738 -4.95 -19.74 8.65
N VAL A 739 -4.78 -19.44 7.37
CA VAL A 739 -4.62 -18.06 6.89
C VAL A 739 -5.99 -17.39 6.87
N LEU A 740 -6.11 -16.22 7.48
CA LEU A 740 -7.31 -15.40 7.40
C LEU A 740 -7.00 -14.18 6.53
N LEU A 741 -7.66 -14.09 5.37
CA LEU A 741 -7.66 -12.87 4.57
C LEU A 741 -8.57 -11.84 5.25
N SER A 742 -8.15 -10.59 5.39
CA SER A 742 -9.00 -9.51 5.91
C SER A 742 -8.54 -8.14 5.39
N TRP A 743 -9.47 -7.21 5.28
CA TRP A 743 -9.24 -5.89 4.69
C TRP A 743 -9.96 -4.81 5.49
N THR A 744 -9.55 -3.56 5.32
CA THR A 744 -10.37 -2.39 5.67
C THR A 744 -11.33 -2.12 4.51
N PRO A 745 -12.66 -2.24 4.73
CA PRO A 745 -13.65 -1.84 3.75
C PRO A 745 -13.47 -0.40 3.28
N SER A 746 -13.82 -0.12 2.02
CA SER A 746 -14.06 1.25 1.61
C SER A 746 -15.21 1.88 2.40
N LEU A 747 -15.25 3.21 2.42
CA LEU A 747 -16.26 3.99 3.16
C LEU A 747 -17.72 3.69 2.74
N PHE A 748 -17.87 3.05 1.58
CA PHE A 748 -19.10 2.89 0.79
C PHE A 748 -19.54 1.44 0.61
N ALA A 749 -18.70 0.48 1.01
CA ALA A 749 -18.89 -0.94 0.80
C ALA A 749 -20.17 -1.46 1.48
N GLY A 750 -21.07 -2.07 0.69
CA GLY A 750 -22.19 -2.85 1.23
C GLY A 750 -21.83 -4.35 1.37
N SER A 751 -20.93 -4.83 0.53
CA SER A 751 -20.37 -6.19 0.56
C SER A 751 -19.08 -6.27 -0.28
N HIS A 752 -18.44 -7.43 -0.31
CA HIS A 752 -17.11 -7.63 -0.86
C HIS A 752 -17.06 -8.87 -1.75
N ASP A 753 -16.68 -8.73 -3.01
CA ASP A 753 -16.42 -9.86 -3.91
C ASP A 753 -14.96 -10.30 -3.76
N VAL A 754 -14.75 -11.52 -3.24
CA VAL A 754 -13.41 -12.02 -2.89
C VAL A 754 -12.82 -12.85 -4.02
N TYR A 755 -11.54 -12.61 -4.33
CA TYR A 755 -10.77 -13.39 -5.30
C TYR A 755 -9.47 -13.92 -4.67
N PHE A 756 -9.14 -15.18 -4.92
CA PHE A 756 -7.98 -15.87 -4.32
C PHE A 756 -7.43 -16.94 -5.27
N GLY A 757 -6.11 -17.00 -5.44
CA GLY A 757 -5.45 -17.97 -6.33
C GLY A 757 -3.92 -17.99 -6.20
N THR A 758 -3.24 -18.69 -7.12
CA THR A 758 -1.76 -18.82 -7.14
C THR A 758 -1.10 -18.21 -8.39
N ASP A 759 -1.86 -17.50 -9.22
CA ASP A 759 -1.34 -16.75 -10.37
C ASP A 759 -1.89 -15.31 -10.32
N PHE A 760 -1.00 -14.34 -10.53
CA PHE A 760 -1.35 -12.92 -10.49
C PHE A 760 -2.39 -12.55 -11.55
N ASN A 761 -2.24 -13.05 -12.78
CA ASN A 761 -3.10 -12.68 -13.90
C ASN A 761 -4.48 -13.31 -13.77
N ASP A 762 -4.54 -14.57 -13.31
CA ASP A 762 -5.82 -15.23 -13.00
C ASP A 762 -6.64 -14.42 -11.99
N VAL A 763 -5.98 -13.89 -10.94
CA VAL A 763 -6.60 -13.05 -9.90
C VAL A 763 -6.89 -11.62 -10.38
N ASN A 764 -6.03 -11.05 -11.21
CA ASN A 764 -6.22 -9.71 -11.79
C ASN A 764 -7.39 -9.68 -12.79
N ASP A 765 -7.54 -10.69 -13.64
CA ASP A 765 -8.52 -10.68 -14.74
C ASP A 765 -9.88 -11.28 -14.34
N ALA A 766 -10.00 -11.77 -13.10
CA ALA A 766 -11.23 -12.42 -12.61
C ALA A 766 -12.40 -11.45 -12.38
N ASN A 767 -13.60 -12.03 -12.41
CA ASN A 767 -14.87 -11.39 -12.05
C ASN A 767 -15.80 -12.45 -11.42
N THR A 768 -17.03 -12.09 -11.05
CA THR A 768 -17.99 -12.99 -10.37
C THR A 768 -18.36 -14.26 -11.15
N THR A 769 -18.01 -14.36 -12.44
CA THR A 769 -18.17 -15.60 -13.23
C THR A 769 -16.96 -16.54 -13.21
N SER A 770 -15.85 -16.15 -12.58
CA SER A 770 -14.60 -16.92 -12.45
C SER A 770 -14.68 -18.01 -11.36
N VAL A 771 -15.76 -18.79 -11.37
CA VAL A 771 -16.00 -19.96 -10.50
C VAL A 771 -15.74 -21.24 -11.29
N LEU A 772 -14.90 -22.14 -10.77
CA LEU A 772 -14.77 -23.48 -11.32
C LEU A 772 -15.74 -24.43 -10.63
N ILE A 773 -16.80 -24.82 -11.33
CA ILE A 773 -17.77 -25.81 -10.85
C ILE A 773 -17.15 -27.17 -10.48
N SER A 774 -15.97 -27.52 -11.00
CA SER A 774 -15.27 -28.76 -10.65
C SER A 774 -14.39 -28.68 -9.39
N ASP A 775 -14.30 -27.52 -8.73
CA ASP A 775 -13.66 -27.32 -7.42
C ASP A 775 -14.67 -27.74 -6.33
N THR A 776 -14.90 -29.06 -6.27
CA THR A 776 -15.91 -29.72 -5.44
C THR A 776 -15.49 -29.85 -3.97
N ASP A 777 -14.20 -29.72 -3.66
CA ASP A 777 -13.71 -29.69 -2.28
C ASP A 777 -13.49 -28.27 -1.72
N GLY A 778 -13.53 -27.24 -2.58
CA GLY A 778 -13.35 -25.83 -2.21
C GLY A 778 -11.89 -25.41 -2.00
N SER A 779 -10.92 -26.28 -2.32
CA SER A 779 -9.49 -26.01 -2.19
C SER A 779 -8.99 -24.85 -3.06
N GLY A 780 -9.81 -24.39 -4.02
CA GLY A 780 -9.46 -23.32 -4.93
C GLY A 780 -8.80 -23.81 -6.22
N LYS A 781 -8.70 -25.13 -6.43
CA LYS A 781 -7.97 -25.70 -7.55
C LYS A 781 -8.48 -27.09 -7.91
N VAL A 782 -8.87 -27.26 -9.18
CA VAL A 782 -9.39 -28.54 -9.67
C VAL A 782 -8.28 -29.57 -9.75
N ASP A 783 -8.25 -30.51 -8.81
CA ASP A 783 -7.16 -31.46 -8.64
C ASP A 783 -7.60 -32.93 -8.39
N MET A 784 -6.66 -33.76 -7.92
CA MET A 784 -6.91 -35.19 -7.66
C MET A 784 -7.90 -35.44 -6.52
N VAL A 785 -8.15 -34.48 -5.61
CA VAL A 785 -9.13 -34.58 -4.53
C VAL A 785 -10.55 -34.44 -5.08
N ASP A 786 -10.81 -33.47 -5.96
CA ASP A 786 -12.09 -33.34 -6.68
C ASP A 786 -12.42 -34.59 -7.47
N LEU A 787 -11.45 -35.07 -8.24
CA LEU A 787 -11.62 -36.27 -9.04
C LEU A 787 -11.89 -37.50 -8.16
N GLN A 788 -11.40 -37.52 -6.92
CA GLN A 788 -11.73 -38.55 -5.92
C GLN A 788 -13.14 -38.38 -5.35
N LEU A 789 -13.62 -37.16 -5.09
CA LEU A 789 -15.00 -36.89 -4.65
C LEU A 789 -16.01 -37.33 -5.71
N ILE A 790 -15.82 -36.88 -6.95
CA ILE A 790 -16.68 -37.23 -8.08
C ILE A 790 -16.65 -38.75 -8.33
N ALA A 791 -15.47 -39.38 -8.28
CA ALA A 791 -15.36 -40.85 -8.36
C ALA A 791 -16.04 -41.57 -7.19
N ALA A 792 -15.91 -41.08 -5.96
CA ALA A 792 -16.55 -41.69 -4.80
C ALA A 792 -18.07 -41.62 -4.90
N GLN A 793 -18.64 -40.47 -5.29
CA GLN A 793 -20.07 -40.26 -5.40
C GLN A 793 -20.67 -41.07 -6.56
N TRP A 794 -19.99 -41.09 -7.73
CA TRP A 794 -20.35 -41.92 -8.88
C TRP A 794 -20.42 -43.43 -8.54
N LEU A 795 -19.44 -43.92 -7.77
CA LEU A 795 -19.33 -45.34 -7.41
C LEU A 795 -20.26 -45.76 -6.27
N THR A 796 -20.68 -44.84 -5.40
CA THR A 796 -21.45 -45.17 -4.19
C THR A 796 -22.93 -44.84 -4.29
N ASN A 797 -23.30 -43.68 -4.84
CA ASN A 797 -24.69 -43.25 -4.95
C ASN A 797 -24.88 -42.17 -6.04
N PRO A 798 -24.84 -42.54 -7.33
CA PRO A 798 -24.79 -41.59 -8.43
C PRO A 798 -26.09 -40.84 -8.73
N GLY A 799 -27.21 -41.09 -8.02
CA GLY A 799 -28.53 -40.54 -8.36
C GLY A 799 -29.26 -39.98 -7.13
N LEU A 800 -28.64 -39.01 -6.47
CA LEU A 800 -29.29 -38.16 -5.47
C LEU A 800 -30.06 -37.04 -6.17
N ALA A 801 -31.06 -36.46 -5.49
CA ALA A 801 -31.84 -35.34 -6.05
C ALA A 801 -31.05 -34.02 -6.16
N ASP A 802 -29.87 -33.97 -5.53
CA ASP A 802 -28.90 -32.88 -5.55
C ASP A 802 -27.54 -33.45 -5.07
N PRO A 803 -26.73 -34.05 -5.97
CA PRO A 803 -25.41 -34.57 -5.62
C PRO A 803 -24.36 -33.45 -5.67
N SER A 804 -23.58 -33.28 -4.60
CA SER A 804 -22.39 -32.38 -4.52
C SER A 804 -21.26 -32.60 -5.56
N ALA A 805 -21.44 -33.49 -6.51
CA ALA A 805 -20.52 -33.84 -7.60
C ALA A 805 -21.24 -33.95 -8.96
N ASP A 806 -22.49 -33.50 -9.03
CA ASP A 806 -23.28 -33.31 -10.25
C ASP A 806 -23.04 -31.87 -10.69
N LEU A 807 -22.29 -31.71 -11.77
CA LEU A 807 -21.77 -30.43 -12.25
C LEU A 807 -22.62 -29.88 -13.40
N ASP A 808 -23.65 -30.61 -13.85
CA ASP A 808 -24.54 -30.23 -14.94
C ASP A 808 -26.04 -30.23 -14.59
N ASP A 809 -26.36 -30.27 -13.28
CA ASP A 809 -27.73 -30.31 -12.71
C ASP A 809 -28.59 -31.45 -13.29
N SER A 810 -27.99 -32.60 -13.64
CA SER A 810 -28.71 -33.71 -14.29
C SER A 810 -29.42 -34.67 -13.31
N GLU A 811 -29.42 -34.34 -12.01
CA GLU A 811 -29.81 -35.19 -10.87
C GLU A 811 -28.95 -36.47 -10.79
N ARG A 812 -27.74 -36.44 -11.38
CA ARG A 812 -26.91 -37.62 -11.55
C ARG A 812 -25.42 -37.37 -11.89
N VAL A 813 -24.53 -37.87 -11.03
CA VAL A 813 -23.10 -37.99 -11.37
C VAL A 813 -22.89 -39.02 -12.49
N ASP A 814 -22.35 -38.62 -13.64
CA ASP A 814 -21.88 -39.48 -14.73
C ASP A 814 -20.62 -38.96 -15.49
N PHE A 815 -20.43 -39.38 -16.75
CA PHE A 815 -19.25 -39.04 -17.54
C PHE A 815 -19.19 -37.58 -18.00
N VAL A 816 -20.30 -36.83 -17.94
CA VAL A 816 -20.28 -35.39 -18.21
C VAL A 816 -19.47 -34.66 -17.13
N ASP A 817 -19.70 -34.96 -15.85
CA ASP A 817 -18.94 -34.38 -14.72
C ASP A 817 -17.44 -34.61 -14.86
N PHE A 818 -17.03 -35.87 -15.08
CA PHE A 818 -15.61 -36.19 -15.32
C PHE A 818 -15.02 -35.47 -16.52
N ALA A 819 -15.81 -35.16 -17.55
CA ALA A 819 -15.36 -34.39 -18.71
C ALA A 819 -15.23 -32.90 -18.38
N THR A 820 -16.12 -32.36 -17.54
CA THR A 820 -16.04 -31.01 -16.99
C THR A 820 -14.80 -30.84 -16.11
N THR A 821 -14.56 -31.76 -15.15
CA THR A 821 -13.35 -31.80 -14.31
C THR A 821 -12.07 -31.95 -15.13
N ALA A 822 -12.08 -32.80 -16.16
CA ALA A 822 -10.93 -32.94 -17.06
C ALA A 822 -10.69 -31.69 -17.92
N GLY A 823 -11.75 -30.93 -18.23
CA GLY A 823 -11.67 -29.65 -18.93
C GLY A 823 -11.20 -28.48 -18.05
N GLN A 824 -11.41 -28.58 -16.73
CA GLN A 824 -10.96 -27.62 -15.73
C GLN A 824 -9.68 -28.04 -14.98
N TRP A 825 -9.10 -29.20 -15.33
CA TRP A 825 -7.97 -29.81 -14.61
C TRP A 825 -6.77 -28.86 -14.42
N GLN A 826 -6.33 -28.72 -13.16
CA GLN A 826 -5.29 -27.80 -12.69
C GLN A 826 -5.55 -26.30 -12.88
N GLN A 827 -6.76 -25.90 -13.30
CA GLN A 827 -7.18 -24.50 -13.23
C GLN A 827 -7.50 -24.14 -11.78
N ASN A 828 -7.23 -22.88 -11.44
CA ASN A 828 -7.59 -22.31 -10.14
C ASN A 828 -9.03 -21.78 -10.21
N SER A 829 -9.86 -22.12 -9.23
CA SER A 829 -11.06 -21.34 -8.96
C SER A 829 -10.58 -20.01 -8.38
N ILE A 830 -11.13 -18.89 -8.83
CA ILE A 830 -10.61 -17.56 -8.43
C ILE A 830 -11.62 -16.77 -7.60
N TYR A 831 -12.88 -16.70 -8.01
CA TYR A 831 -13.92 -16.06 -7.19
C TYR A 831 -14.28 -16.96 -6.00
N ARG A 832 -14.40 -16.35 -4.80
CA ARG A 832 -14.76 -17.01 -3.52
C ARG A 832 -16.11 -16.54 -2.96
N GLY A 833 -16.91 -15.89 -3.80
CA GLY A 833 -18.23 -15.40 -3.42
C GLY A 833 -18.20 -14.02 -2.76
N ASN A 834 -19.41 -13.50 -2.58
CA ASN A 834 -19.68 -12.22 -1.95
C ASN A 834 -19.73 -12.36 -0.43
N GLN A 835 -19.09 -11.44 0.30
CA GLN A 835 -19.01 -11.40 1.76
C GLN A 835 -19.60 -10.10 2.30
N THR A 836 -20.44 -10.17 3.34
CA THR A 836 -20.87 -8.98 4.11
C THR A 836 -19.94 -8.65 5.27
N GLN A 837 -18.87 -9.44 5.42
CA GLN A 837 -17.86 -9.34 6.48
C GLN A 837 -16.50 -9.06 5.82
N ASN A 838 -15.65 -8.27 6.48
CA ASN A 838 -14.40 -7.78 5.91
C ASN A 838 -13.24 -8.79 6.02
N TYR A 839 -13.56 -10.09 6.00
CA TYR A 839 -12.61 -11.19 6.07
C TYR A 839 -13.09 -12.42 5.30
N TYR A 840 -12.14 -13.27 4.91
CA TYR A 840 -12.36 -14.53 4.23
C TYR A 840 -11.28 -15.54 4.66
N SER A 841 -11.69 -16.73 5.11
CA SER A 841 -10.76 -17.84 5.33
C SER A 841 -10.73 -18.71 4.08
N PRO A 842 -9.59 -18.90 3.40
CA PRO A 842 -9.42 -19.98 2.43
C PRO A 842 -9.65 -21.32 3.12
N ASP A 843 -10.24 -22.27 2.41
CA ASP A 843 -10.51 -23.60 2.94
C ASP A 843 -9.24 -24.46 2.96
N GLY A 844 -8.99 -25.12 4.09
CA GLY A 844 -7.85 -26.03 4.29
C GLY A 844 -6.52 -25.33 4.63
N THR A 845 -5.44 -26.11 4.66
CA THR A 845 -4.09 -25.60 4.92
C THR A 845 -3.38 -25.29 3.61
N LEU A 846 -2.93 -24.04 3.45
CA LEU A 846 -2.22 -23.62 2.25
C LEU A 846 -0.85 -24.32 2.12
N GLU A 847 -0.58 -24.86 0.93
CA GLU A 847 0.72 -25.43 0.56
C GLU A 847 1.80 -24.33 0.39
N PRO A 848 3.10 -24.64 0.57
CA PRO A 848 4.17 -23.67 0.38
C PRO A 848 4.21 -23.08 -1.04
N GLY A 849 4.17 -21.76 -1.14
CA GLY A 849 4.07 -21.03 -2.42
C GLY A 849 3.61 -19.59 -2.23
N THR A 850 3.52 -18.85 -3.33
CA THR A 850 2.97 -17.49 -3.37
C THR A 850 1.50 -17.54 -3.77
N TYR A 851 0.67 -16.81 -3.04
CA TYR A 851 -0.76 -16.66 -3.27
C TYR A 851 -1.07 -15.21 -3.60
N TYR A 852 -2.04 -15.02 -4.49
CA TYR A 852 -2.53 -13.73 -4.95
C TYR A 852 -4.00 -13.60 -4.56
N TRP A 853 -4.43 -12.41 -4.18
CA TRP A 853 -5.81 -12.15 -3.79
C TRP A 853 -6.24 -10.71 -4.04
N ARG A 854 -7.55 -10.52 -4.27
CA ARG A 854 -8.16 -9.23 -4.61
C ARG A 854 -9.51 -9.13 -3.92
N ILE A 855 -9.91 -7.92 -3.56
CA ILE A 855 -11.24 -7.65 -3.02
C ILE A 855 -11.86 -6.57 -3.89
N ASP A 856 -12.98 -6.89 -4.54
CA ASP A 856 -13.80 -5.86 -5.18
C ASP A 856 -14.88 -5.40 -4.21
N GLU A 857 -15.02 -4.08 -4.03
CA GLU A 857 -16.06 -3.53 -3.15
C GLU A 857 -17.37 -3.40 -3.91
N VAL A 858 -18.40 -4.06 -3.40
CA VAL A 858 -19.71 -4.15 -4.05
C VAL A 858 -20.67 -3.15 -3.41
N VAL A 859 -21.18 -2.28 -4.28
CA VAL A 859 -21.98 -1.11 -3.95
C VAL A 859 -23.11 -1.03 -5.00
N ASP A 860 -24.04 -2.00 -4.92
CA ASP A 860 -25.01 -2.37 -5.97
C ASP A 860 -25.65 -1.15 -6.70
N PRO A 861 -25.46 -0.98 -8.04
CA PRO A 861 -24.92 -1.93 -9.01
C PRO A 861 -23.44 -1.74 -9.35
N GLN A 862 -22.71 -0.90 -8.61
CA GLN A 862 -21.32 -0.57 -8.88
C GLN A 862 -20.38 -1.54 -8.15
N ILE A 863 -19.29 -1.91 -8.83
CA ILE A 863 -18.24 -2.77 -8.29
C ILE A 863 -16.92 -2.01 -8.45
N TRP A 864 -16.22 -1.80 -7.34
CA TRP A 864 -14.89 -1.19 -7.32
C TRP A 864 -13.85 -2.28 -7.34
N MET A 865 -13.14 -2.42 -8.46
CA MET A 865 -12.07 -3.40 -8.57
C MET A 865 -10.91 -3.00 -7.65
N GLY A 866 -10.51 -3.86 -6.71
CA GLY A 866 -9.39 -3.59 -5.82
C GLY A 866 -8.03 -3.94 -6.44
N SER A 867 -6.93 -3.47 -5.83
CA SER A 867 -5.57 -3.91 -6.17
C SER A 867 -5.38 -5.40 -5.83
N VAL A 868 -4.53 -6.08 -6.60
CA VAL A 868 -4.12 -7.47 -6.30
C VAL A 868 -2.95 -7.49 -5.33
N TRP A 869 -3.11 -8.19 -4.21
CA TRP A 869 -2.11 -8.36 -3.16
C TRP A 869 -1.54 -9.78 -3.17
N GLN A 870 -0.30 -9.96 -2.73
CA GLN A 870 0.37 -11.27 -2.64
C GLN A 870 0.93 -11.57 -1.24
N PHE A 871 1.03 -12.85 -0.91
CA PHE A 871 1.80 -13.33 0.24
C PHE A 871 2.42 -14.70 -0.02
N THR A 872 3.45 -15.05 0.74
CA THR A 872 4.18 -16.32 0.60
C THR A 872 4.05 -17.19 1.83
N VAL A 873 3.66 -18.46 1.62
CA VAL A 873 3.74 -19.52 2.64
C VAL A 873 5.10 -20.22 2.49
N PRO A 874 6.01 -20.16 3.48
CA PRO A 874 7.32 -20.78 3.39
C PRO A 874 7.23 -22.29 3.58
N ALA A 875 8.20 -23.02 3.02
CA ALA A 875 8.35 -24.45 3.25
C ALA A 875 8.67 -24.76 4.73
N PRO A 876 8.15 -25.88 5.29
CA PRO A 876 8.31 -26.25 6.70
C PRO A 876 9.71 -26.75 7.10
#